data_AF-A0A9K3L1X3-F1
#
_entry.id   AF-A0A9K3L1X3-F1
#
_cell.length_a   1.000
_cell.length_b   1.000
_cell.length_c   1.000
_cell.angle_alpha   90.00
_cell.angle_beta   90.00
_cell.angle_gamma   90.00
#
_symmetry.space_group_name_H-M   'P 1'
#
loop_
_entity.id
_entity.type
_entity.pdbx_description
1 polymer ?
#
loop_
_entity_poly.entity_id
_entity_poly.type
_entity_poly.pdbx_seq_one_letter_code
_entity_poly.pdbx_strand_id
1 'polypeptide(L)'
;MHWEKKIMTLVAAFACGSRFASAFVRQPSNALRSASFSSAAKKSAIGAGLRRQRPKTNSESLFRLIDRLQKEEGKLLDIRHGAWQLPMAATLDVDNVTQQPQLPPTFPLAGKNVLEVPPRLRFAPSPTGSLHVGGARTALYNWLLAKKGQIEFPNSESAFVLRVEDTDLARSTKESEESVLNDLRWLGLIWDEGPTDIPDISGCGPYRQSERGNIYIQAAERLLQEGKAYRCFCTTEELEEMKAQQEAAGIPPRYDGRWRDAPQEEINKMMDAGKPYTIRFKVPEGSRVVIDDVVRGTVAWDAEATVGDFILLRSNGVPVYNFCVAVDDALMGISTVVRAEEHLTNTVRQGLVLDALGAPRPRYAHCSLILGEDKQKLSKRHGATSCNQFRLDGFLPDAMINYLALLGWNDGTDNEIFTREELIDAFQLERVVKSPSVFDMEKLRWVNQQHMKMLPLNDLVELVKEQFVLEGILKDGVTTSNLGVVNMAFAATALSRERMQTTKDAVLGAKKILGYGLPAKFEDLKDEEAKQMIKQGNFYGLSQRILKEYDAGEFPLPNKEDPMAAFQDAIGEAMDKSTPCTFTQSYQAHMKNMAKEMGVKGKNLFHPVRLALTGEMSGQDVTKQLSLLAMATADDSVIDAKKVGIVSLAERMERLRSFCESIPAEFREPKSKSNDKNDEKEAASASVNGADASVSTSISGSAVGASTKDPKDDYDGPPISALDIRVGRITKVWEHPEADKLYCEEIDVGEAEPRTIASGLRPYLQPEDMEGRLVLVLCNLKERKLVGFPSHGMVLCASNSDHSDVRLVNPPIDAKIGERVTIPDFDFEGEEGEPFAENKIGKKKVFESIAPYLVTSKYGVPEFLGRPFMTSAGVCTSPIPDGTTTMKIAFCFAAFLASASAFAPVSKSAFSTQLAAEDFLEAEPYYDQSTVPVNVYKNKAPFTGKIVSTKRIVGPKATGETCHIIIDHNGDFPYWEGQSWGVIPPGTREKDGKPHSVRLYSIASSRYGDDMTGKTGSLCVRRATYWCPELQAEDPAKKGVCSNFLCDTKPGDEVMMTGPAGKVMLMPEEDPNTDYIMVATGTGIAPYRGFIRRLFFEDTPAAKAYKGQAWLFLGVANSDALLYDDEFQEAKKKFPNNFRLDYALSREQTNQKGGKMYIQDKVEEYADEVFNKLENGAHIYFCGLKGMMPGIQDMLQGVAEKKGLDYEEWLKGLKAKKQWHVEVY
;
A
#
# COMPACT_ATOMS: atom_id res chain seq x y z
N MET A 1 9.17 -26.48 49.45
CA MET A 1 8.25 -27.52 50.01
C MET A 1 6.82 -27.07 49.79
N HIS A 2 6.00 -27.94 49.21
CA HIS A 2 4.52 -27.88 49.12
C HIS A 2 3.97 -26.61 48.44
N TRP A 3 3.77 -26.60 47.12
CA TRP A 3 2.72 -27.36 46.44
C TRP A 3 3.18 -27.82 45.03
N GLU A 4 3.72 -29.03 44.96
CA GLU A 4 3.47 -29.97 43.87
C GLU A 4 2.52 -31.02 44.44
N LYS A 5 1.30 -31.11 43.91
CA LYS A 5 0.32 -32.22 43.99
C LYS A 5 -1.08 -31.66 43.82
N LYS A 6 -1.57 -31.56 42.58
CA LYS A 6 -2.97 -31.90 42.24
C LYS A 6 -3.38 -31.85 40.76
N ILE A 7 -2.48 -32.08 39.80
CA ILE A 7 -2.91 -32.52 38.45
C ILE A 7 -2.00 -33.65 37.98
N MET A 8 -2.30 -34.84 38.48
CA MET A 8 -1.75 -36.13 38.06
C MET A 8 -2.81 -37.18 38.36
N THR A 9 -3.96 -37.09 37.68
CA THR A 9 -4.94 -38.20 37.52
C THR A 9 -5.84 -37.87 36.33
N LEU A 10 -5.97 -38.81 35.38
CA LEU A 10 -6.52 -38.69 34.01
C LEU A 10 -5.55 -37.93 33.08
N VAL A 11 -4.68 -38.57 32.29
CA VAL A 11 -5.00 -39.60 31.29
C VAL A 11 -3.79 -40.55 31.14
N ALA A 12 -3.95 -41.79 31.59
CA ALA A 12 -3.12 -42.93 31.19
C ALA A 12 -3.97 -44.20 31.35
N ALA A 13 -4.83 -44.45 30.36
CA ALA A 13 -5.43 -45.75 30.13
C ALA A 13 -5.95 -45.78 28.69
N PHE A 14 -5.09 -46.10 27.72
CA PHE A 14 -5.38 -46.96 26.57
C PHE A 14 -4.12 -47.06 25.70
N ALA A 15 -3.24 -48.01 26.04
CA ALA A 15 -2.43 -48.79 25.08
C ALA A 15 -1.52 -49.75 25.86
N CYS A 16 -2.11 -50.83 26.38
CA CYS A 16 -1.36 -52.05 26.66
C CYS A 16 -1.94 -53.14 25.75
N GLY A 17 -1.16 -53.53 24.75
CA GLY A 17 -1.42 -54.63 23.83
C GLY A 17 -0.09 -55.28 23.52
N SER A 18 0.22 -56.31 24.30
CA SER A 18 1.53 -56.88 24.57
C SER A 18 2.07 -57.90 23.55
N ARG A 19 3.40 -58.10 23.62
CA ARG A 19 4.22 -59.33 23.36
C ARG A 19 4.94 -59.44 22.00
N PHE A 20 6.28 -59.50 22.02
CA PHE A 20 7.02 -60.78 21.88
C PHE A 20 8.51 -60.68 22.31
N ALA A 21 8.94 -61.77 22.97
CA ALA A 21 10.28 -62.37 23.11
C ALA A 21 11.52 -61.55 23.56
N SER A 22 11.82 -61.69 24.87
CA SER A 22 13.02 -62.31 25.46
C SER A 22 14.37 -62.40 24.69
N ALA A 23 15.41 -62.01 25.45
CA ALA A 23 16.72 -62.67 25.64
C ALA A 23 17.98 -62.01 25.03
N PHE A 24 18.84 -61.44 25.90
CA PHE A 24 20.26 -61.80 26.16
C PHE A 24 20.99 -60.59 26.80
N VAL A 25 21.25 -60.60 28.11
CA VAL A 25 22.52 -60.93 28.80
C VAL A 25 23.38 -59.71 29.20
N ARG A 26 23.38 -59.50 30.54
CA ARG A 26 24.43 -59.10 31.50
C ARG A 26 25.29 -57.83 31.32
N GLN A 27 25.08 -56.95 32.32
CA GLN A 27 26.02 -56.31 33.26
C GLN A 27 27.16 -55.42 32.75
N PRO A 28 27.35 -54.28 33.43
CA PRO A 28 28.65 -53.87 33.95
C PRO A 28 28.67 -53.91 35.48
N SER A 29 29.76 -54.46 36.01
CA SER A 29 30.07 -54.54 37.44
C SER A 29 30.70 -53.25 37.96
N ASN A 30 30.17 -52.78 39.10
CA ASN A 30 30.86 -52.39 40.35
C ASN A 30 32.11 -51.47 40.30
N ALA A 31 32.34 -50.55 41.24
CA ALA A 31 31.63 -50.05 42.42
C ALA A 31 32.53 -48.98 43.08
N LEU A 32 31.92 -48.11 43.90
CA LEU A 32 32.34 -47.60 45.24
C LEU A 32 31.75 -46.19 45.44
N ARG A 33 30.56 -46.01 46.07
CA ARG A 33 30.26 -45.85 47.53
C ARG A 33 31.11 -44.76 48.20
N SER A 34 30.62 -43.81 49.01
CA SER A 34 29.44 -43.62 49.88
C SER A 34 29.46 -42.13 50.33
N ALA A 35 28.44 -41.44 50.85
CA ALA A 35 27.62 -41.74 52.03
C ALA A 35 26.50 -40.69 52.22
N SER A 36 25.53 -41.04 53.06
CA SER A 36 24.23 -40.43 53.35
C SER A 36 24.21 -39.28 54.38
N PHE A 37 23.16 -38.46 54.28
CA PHE A 37 22.71 -37.40 55.19
C PHE A 37 22.00 -37.92 56.46
N SER A 38 22.03 -37.11 57.53
CA SER A 38 20.98 -37.07 58.57
C SER A 38 20.80 -35.64 59.12
N SER A 39 19.57 -35.33 59.55
CA SER A 39 19.07 -34.02 59.99
C SER A 39 19.21 -33.74 61.49
N ALA A 40 19.33 -32.47 61.90
CA ALA A 40 18.77 -31.96 63.16
C ALA A 40 18.62 -30.42 63.13
N ALA A 41 17.54 -29.92 63.72
CA ALA A 41 17.14 -28.51 63.80
C ALA A 41 17.31 -27.93 65.21
N LYS A 42 17.47 -26.60 65.35
CA LYS A 42 16.84 -25.74 66.40
C LYS A 42 17.18 -24.23 66.32
N LYS A 43 16.10 -23.43 66.15
CA LYS A 43 15.60 -22.23 66.88
C LYS A 43 16.37 -20.88 67.02
N SER A 44 15.52 -19.83 66.94
CA SER A 44 15.54 -18.46 67.53
C SER A 44 16.27 -17.36 66.75
N ALA A 45 15.90 -16.07 66.76
CA ALA A 45 14.70 -15.30 67.11
C ALA A 45 14.84 -13.87 66.50
N ILE A 46 13.69 -13.27 66.13
CA ILE A 46 13.26 -11.85 66.18
C ILE A 46 14.33 -10.73 66.13
N GLY A 47 14.16 -9.76 65.22
CA GLY A 47 14.67 -8.40 65.46
C GLY A 47 14.63 -7.41 64.28
N ALA A 48 13.61 -6.55 64.29
CA ALA A 48 13.58 -5.16 63.78
C ALA A 48 13.73 -4.88 62.28
N GLY A 49 12.73 -4.15 61.76
CA GLY A 49 12.60 -3.80 60.35
C GLY A 49 13.40 -2.59 59.91
N LEU A 50 13.45 -2.42 58.59
CA LEU A 50 13.62 -1.14 57.92
C LEU A 50 12.92 -1.17 56.55
N ARG A 51 12.24 -0.06 56.30
CA ARG A 51 11.38 0.26 55.16
C ARG A 51 12.06 0.03 53.81
N ARG A 52 11.25 -0.47 52.86
CA ARG A 52 11.48 -0.38 51.41
C ARG A 52 11.86 1.05 51.01
N GLN A 53 13.02 1.22 50.38
CA GLN A 53 13.24 2.29 49.42
C GLN A 53 13.14 1.73 48.00
N ARG A 54 12.36 2.42 47.16
CA ARG A 54 12.23 2.19 45.71
C ARG A 54 13.59 2.35 45.02
N PRO A 55 13.90 1.58 43.96
CA PRO A 55 15.13 1.77 43.21
C PRO A 55 15.08 3.11 42.48
N LYS A 56 16.08 3.96 42.73
CA LYS A 56 16.32 5.16 41.91
C LYS A 56 16.98 4.71 40.60
N THR A 57 16.36 5.12 39.52
CA THR A 57 16.88 5.16 38.16
C THR A 57 18.22 5.87 38.12
N ASN A 58 19.25 5.21 37.56
CA ASN A 58 20.36 5.88 36.91
C ASN A 58 20.59 5.17 35.57
N SER A 59 20.08 5.78 34.51
CA SER A 59 20.42 5.46 33.13
C SER A 59 21.85 5.96 32.88
N GLU A 60 22.84 5.10 33.06
CA GLU A 60 24.10 5.31 32.36
C GLU A 60 23.89 4.97 30.89
N SER A 61 24.27 5.87 29.99
CA SER A 61 24.32 5.55 28.58
C SER A 61 25.37 4.46 28.36
N LEU A 62 25.05 3.48 27.50
CA LEU A 62 25.95 2.40 27.11
C LEU A 62 27.34 2.93 26.67
N PHE A 63 27.38 4.16 26.11
CA PHE A 63 28.61 4.87 25.78
C PHE A 63 29.51 5.18 26.97
N ARG A 64 28.97 5.53 28.15
CA ARG A 64 29.78 5.75 29.37
C ARG A 64 30.22 4.44 30.00
N LEU A 65 29.45 3.37 29.86
CA LEU A 65 29.84 2.03 30.27
C LEU A 65 30.97 1.50 29.38
N ILE A 66 30.89 1.72 28.07
CA ILE A 66 31.95 1.38 27.10
C ILE A 66 33.20 2.22 27.36
N ASP A 67 33.09 3.53 27.56
CA ASP A 67 34.24 4.41 27.84
C ASP A 67 34.89 4.11 29.20
N ARG A 68 34.12 3.61 30.19
CA ARG A 68 34.65 3.14 31.47
C ARG A 68 35.33 1.78 31.32
N LEU A 69 34.72 0.82 30.61
CA LEU A 69 35.32 -0.49 30.34
C LEU A 69 36.59 -0.35 29.47
N GLN A 70 36.64 0.63 28.57
CA GLN A 70 37.83 0.99 27.79
C GLN A 70 38.94 1.69 28.61
N LYS A 71 38.61 2.26 29.78
CA LYS A 71 39.57 2.94 30.68
C LYS A 71 40.01 2.09 31.86
N GLU A 72 39.16 1.18 32.36
CA GLU A 72 39.42 0.38 33.57
C GLU A 72 40.11 -0.97 33.28
N GLU A 73 39.97 -1.53 32.07
CA GLU A 73 40.76 -2.68 31.64
C GLU A 73 41.82 -2.23 30.64
N GLY A 74 43.06 -2.02 31.13
CA GLY A 74 44.24 -1.66 30.33
C GLY A 74 44.69 -2.75 29.36
N LYS A 75 43.83 -3.21 28.47
CA LYS A 75 44.16 -4.01 27.29
C LYS A 75 43.97 -3.14 26.05
N LEU A 76 44.99 -2.35 25.75
CA LEU A 76 45.27 -2.02 24.35
C LEU A 76 45.51 -3.35 23.62
N LEU A 77 44.52 -3.83 22.87
CA LEU A 77 44.83 -4.50 21.61
C LEU A 77 45.30 -3.38 20.69
N ASP A 78 46.61 -3.29 20.52
CA ASP A 78 47.26 -2.40 19.57
C ASP A 78 46.92 -2.87 18.14
N ILE A 79 45.82 -2.35 17.59
CA ILE A 79 45.40 -2.59 16.21
C ILE A 79 46.08 -1.59 15.25
N ARG A 80 47.18 -0.92 15.65
CA ARG A 80 47.90 0.02 14.77
C ARG A 80 49.08 -0.59 14.03
N HIS A 81 49.37 -1.86 14.27
CA HIS A 81 50.45 -2.56 13.60
C HIS A 81 49.88 -3.78 12.90
N GLY A 82 49.96 -3.82 11.57
CA GLY A 82 49.54 -4.94 10.72
C GLY A 82 50.38 -6.22 10.88
N ALA A 83 50.83 -6.53 12.10
CA ALA A 83 51.50 -7.75 12.46
C ALA A 83 50.49 -8.74 13.04
N TRP A 84 50.10 -9.73 12.23
CA TRP A 84 49.41 -10.91 12.72
C TRP A 84 50.37 -11.76 13.54
N GLN A 85 50.40 -11.55 14.87
CA GLN A 85 50.97 -12.52 15.80
C GLN A 85 49.85 -13.19 16.61
N LEU A 86 49.64 -14.48 16.34
CA LEU A 86 48.96 -15.39 17.27
C LEU A 86 49.69 -15.34 18.62
N PRO A 87 49.01 -15.18 19.77
CA PRO A 87 49.67 -15.28 21.05
C PRO A 87 50.09 -16.74 21.28
N MET A 88 51.40 -17.01 21.33
CA MET A 88 51.91 -18.23 21.95
C MET A 88 51.60 -18.19 23.45
N ALA A 89 50.89 -19.23 23.89
CA ALA A 89 50.90 -19.80 25.23
C ALA A 89 50.88 -18.81 26.42
N ALA A 90 49.68 -18.36 26.79
CA ALA A 90 49.38 -18.01 28.18
C ALA A 90 48.43 -19.08 28.71
N THR A 91 48.90 -19.84 29.70
CA THR A 91 48.17 -20.88 30.43
C THR A 91 46.84 -20.34 30.95
N LEU A 92 45.76 -20.73 30.29
CA LEU A 92 44.37 -20.60 30.74
C LEU A 92 43.80 -22.01 30.90
N ASP A 93 42.99 -22.20 31.93
CA ASP A 93 42.37 -23.45 32.34
C ASP A 93 41.85 -24.31 31.17
N VAL A 94 42.23 -25.59 31.19
CA VAL A 94 42.17 -26.52 30.06
C VAL A 94 40.77 -27.09 29.80
N ASP A 95 39.73 -26.67 30.51
CA ASP A 95 38.45 -27.40 30.50
C ASP A 95 37.24 -26.68 29.86
N ASN A 96 37.39 -25.56 29.15
CA ASN A 96 36.25 -24.94 28.43
C ASN A 96 36.62 -24.02 27.24
N VAL A 97 37.46 -24.49 26.32
CA VAL A 97 37.54 -23.88 24.98
C VAL A 97 36.43 -24.47 24.11
N THR A 98 35.29 -23.79 24.04
CA THR A 98 34.27 -24.04 23.02
C THR A 98 34.89 -23.83 21.64
N GLN A 99 34.78 -24.84 20.78
CA GLN A 99 35.32 -24.86 19.41
C GLN A 99 34.87 -23.62 18.63
N GLN A 100 35.78 -22.72 18.29
CA GLN A 100 35.49 -21.67 17.32
C GLN A 100 35.27 -22.32 15.94
N PRO A 101 34.22 -21.98 15.19
CA PRO A 101 33.96 -22.58 13.88
C PRO A 101 35.12 -22.23 12.92
N GLN A 102 35.67 -23.26 12.27
CA GLN A 102 36.77 -23.15 11.31
C GLN A 102 36.29 -23.39 9.88
N LEU A 103 36.97 -22.81 8.90
CA LEU A 103 36.73 -23.07 7.49
C LEU A 103 37.07 -24.55 7.17
N PRO A 104 36.15 -25.35 6.62
CA PRO A 104 36.42 -26.74 6.32
C PRO A 104 37.39 -26.85 5.13
N PRO A 105 38.19 -27.94 5.05
CA PRO A 105 39.09 -28.18 3.92
C PRO A 105 38.32 -28.44 2.61
N THR A 106 37.06 -28.88 2.70
CA THR A 106 36.18 -29.13 1.56
C THR A 106 34.76 -28.70 1.91
N PHE A 107 34.12 -27.96 1.02
CA PHE A 107 32.75 -27.48 1.23
C PHE A 107 31.72 -28.61 1.01
N PRO A 108 30.56 -28.61 1.71
CA PRO A 108 29.56 -29.69 1.69
C PRO A 108 29.11 -30.18 0.30
N LEU A 109 29.06 -29.29 -0.68
CA LEU A 109 28.60 -29.58 -2.04
C LEU A 109 29.73 -29.76 -3.06
N ALA A 110 31.01 -29.62 -2.66
CA ALA A 110 32.14 -29.72 -3.58
C ALA A 110 32.12 -31.05 -4.37
N GLY A 111 32.21 -30.95 -5.70
CA GLY A 111 32.19 -32.10 -6.61
C GLY A 111 30.80 -32.72 -6.87
N LYS A 112 29.72 -32.17 -6.30
CA LYS A 112 28.34 -32.64 -6.51
C LYS A 112 27.61 -31.79 -7.56
N ASN A 113 26.70 -32.41 -8.30
CA ASN A 113 25.74 -31.69 -9.14
C ASN A 113 24.62 -31.14 -8.25
N VAL A 114 24.50 -29.82 -8.15
CA VAL A 114 23.50 -29.16 -7.28
C VAL A 114 22.04 -29.45 -7.67
N LEU A 115 21.79 -29.91 -8.89
CA LEU A 115 20.46 -30.31 -9.35
C LEU A 115 20.06 -31.72 -8.88
N GLU A 116 21.02 -32.54 -8.44
CA GLU A 116 20.82 -33.94 -8.04
C GLU A 116 20.91 -34.14 -6.52
N VAL A 117 21.21 -33.09 -5.76
CA VAL A 117 21.27 -33.13 -4.30
C VAL A 117 19.93 -32.70 -3.69
N PRO A 118 19.61 -33.20 -2.47
CA PRO A 118 18.44 -32.74 -1.75
C PRO A 118 18.41 -31.21 -1.58
N PRO A 119 17.26 -30.55 -1.80
CA PRO A 119 17.20 -29.09 -1.82
C PRO A 119 17.37 -28.47 -0.43
N ARG A 120 18.46 -27.71 -0.26
CA ARG A 120 18.71 -26.84 0.90
C ARG A 120 18.55 -25.40 0.45
N LEU A 121 17.58 -24.72 1.04
CA LEU A 121 17.18 -23.36 0.69
C LEU A 121 17.38 -22.44 1.89
N ARG A 122 17.44 -21.14 1.63
CA ARG A 122 17.51 -20.15 2.71
C ARG A 122 16.67 -18.91 2.49
N PHE A 123 16.05 -18.45 3.56
CA PHE A 123 15.62 -17.06 3.68
C PHE A 123 16.66 -16.29 4.48
N ALA A 124 17.15 -15.19 3.90
CA ALA A 124 18.28 -14.43 4.46
C ALA A 124 17.94 -12.95 4.64
N PRO A 125 17.08 -12.58 5.61
CA PRO A 125 16.69 -11.20 5.82
C PRO A 125 17.77 -10.38 6.55
N SER A 126 17.94 -9.12 6.15
CA SER A 126 18.61 -8.12 6.98
C SER A 126 17.59 -7.52 7.96
N PRO A 127 17.86 -7.49 9.28
CA PRO A 127 16.89 -7.04 10.29
C PRO A 127 16.83 -5.51 10.38
N THR A 128 16.39 -4.85 9.31
CA THR A 128 16.31 -3.38 9.21
C THR A 128 14.87 -2.84 9.30
N GLY A 129 13.91 -3.69 9.64
CA GLY A 129 12.49 -3.36 9.77
C GLY A 129 11.61 -4.61 9.76
N SER A 130 10.29 -4.41 9.67
CA SER A 130 9.30 -5.51 9.62
C SER A 130 9.31 -6.28 8.29
N LEU A 131 8.83 -7.53 8.31
CA LEU A 131 8.80 -8.37 7.12
C LEU A 131 7.75 -7.85 6.13
N HIS A 132 8.21 -7.32 5.01
CA HIS A 132 7.33 -6.86 3.93
C HIS A 132 6.88 -8.02 3.04
N VAL A 133 5.77 -7.84 2.31
CA VAL A 133 5.17 -8.89 1.44
C VAL A 133 6.14 -9.50 0.41
N GLY A 134 7.05 -8.71 -0.18
CA GLY A 134 8.08 -9.25 -1.08
C GLY A 134 9.08 -10.20 -0.41
N GLY A 135 9.42 -9.94 0.85
CA GLY A 135 10.28 -10.79 1.67
C GLY A 135 9.52 -12.04 2.11
N ALA A 136 8.25 -11.89 2.49
CA ALA A 136 7.37 -13.01 2.83
C ALA A 136 7.17 -13.97 1.64
N ARG A 137 6.95 -13.46 0.42
CA ARG A 137 6.90 -14.30 -0.79
C ARG A 137 8.22 -15.05 -1.02
N THR A 138 9.34 -14.36 -0.83
CA THR A 138 10.67 -14.99 -0.96
C THR A 138 10.85 -16.11 0.06
N ALA A 139 10.48 -15.88 1.33
CA ALA A 139 10.50 -16.90 2.36
C ALA A 139 9.57 -18.08 2.01
N LEU A 140 8.36 -17.79 1.53
CA LEU A 140 7.37 -18.79 1.13
C LEU A 140 7.89 -19.71 0.02
N TYR A 141 8.43 -19.16 -1.07
CA TYR A 141 8.94 -20.00 -2.17
C TYR A 141 10.13 -20.88 -1.71
N ASN A 142 11.01 -20.36 -0.86
CA ASN A 142 12.08 -21.17 -0.30
C ASN A 142 11.52 -22.28 0.61
N TRP A 143 10.50 -21.97 1.43
CA TRP A 143 9.86 -22.92 2.32
C TRP A 143 9.10 -24.02 1.56
N LEU A 144 8.32 -23.67 0.53
CA LEU A 144 7.58 -24.64 -0.30
C LEU A 144 8.51 -25.65 -0.95
N LEU A 145 9.62 -25.19 -1.54
CA LEU A 145 10.61 -26.08 -2.15
C LEU A 145 11.32 -26.95 -1.12
N ALA A 146 11.59 -26.44 0.08
CA ALA A 146 12.21 -27.23 1.14
C ALA A 146 11.26 -28.34 1.63
N LYS A 147 9.98 -28.00 1.85
CA LYS A 147 8.96 -28.96 2.28
C LYS A 147 8.67 -30.00 1.21
N LYS A 148 8.57 -29.60 -0.05
CA LYS A 148 8.47 -30.53 -1.17
C LYS A 148 9.69 -31.46 -1.24
N GLY A 149 10.90 -30.92 -1.10
CA GLY A 149 12.14 -31.69 -1.03
C GLY A 149 12.20 -32.70 0.12
N GLN A 150 11.66 -32.36 1.30
CA GLN A 150 11.56 -33.30 2.42
C GLN A 150 10.62 -34.48 2.13
N ILE A 151 9.60 -34.28 1.28
CA ILE A 151 8.68 -35.33 0.83
C ILE A 151 9.33 -36.17 -0.28
N GLU A 152 9.91 -35.53 -1.30
CA GLU A 152 10.54 -36.20 -2.44
C GLU A 152 11.83 -36.93 -2.07
N PHE A 153 12.55 -36.43 -1.06
CA PHE A 153 13.78 -37.01 -0.52
C PHE A 153 13.63 -37.29 0.98
N PRO A 154 12.92 -38.36 1.38
CA PRO A 154 12.76 -38.72 2.80
C PRO A 154 14.11 -39.00 3.47
N ASN A 155 14.27 -38.57 4.72
CA ASN A 155 15.52 -38.68 5.50
C ASN A 155 16.74 -38.00 4.86
N SER A 156 16.53 -36.99 4.02
CA SER A 156 17.60 -36.19 3.44
C SER A 156 17.92 -34.95 4.27
N GLU A 157 18.97 -34.22 3.87
CA GLU A 157 19.34 -32.92 4.46
C GLU A 157 18.52 -31.75 3.89
N SER A 158 17.38 -32.01 3.22
CA SER A 158 16.51 -30.95 2.69
C SER A 158 16.02 -30.04 3.81
N ALA A 159 16.26 -28.73 3.69
CA ALA A 159 16.02 -27.80 4.78
C ALA A 159 15.65 -26.40 4.30
N PHE A 160 14.76 -25.75 5.06
CA PHE A 160 14.54 -24.32 5.01
C PHE A 160 15.37 -23.63 6.10
N VAL A 161 16.47 -22.99 5.70
CA VAL A 161 17.42 -22.31 6.59
C VAL A 161 17.04 -20.84 6.75
N LEU A 162 17.01 -20.34 7.98
CA LEU A 162 16.89 -18.92 8.27
C LEU A 162 18.26 -18.36 8.69
N ARG A 163 18.79 -17.40 7.91
CA ARG A 163 20.08 -16.75 8.21
C ARG A 163 19.89 -15.25 8.38
N VAL A 164 20.35 -14.69 9.50
CA VAL A 164 20.24 -13.24 9.77
C VAL A 164 21.45 -12.53 9.16
N GLU A 165 21.20 -11.64 8.19
CA GLU A 165 22.24 -10.86 7.51
C GLU A 165 22.41 -9.48 8.19
N ASP A 166 22.95 -9.50 9.41
CA ASP A 166 23.14 -8.36 10.34
C ASP A 166 24.53 -7.70 10.26
N THR A 167 25.19 -7.80 9.11
CA THR A 167 26.53 -7.23 8.88
C THR A 167 26.58 -5.70 8.95
N ASP A 168 25.43 -5.02 8.81
CA ASP A 168 25.29 -3.58 9.00
C ASP A 168 24.72 -3.27 10.39
N LEU A 169 25.60 -3.14 11.37
CA LEU A 169 25.23 -2.89 12.78
C LEU A 169 24.50 -1.55 12.99
N ALA A 170 24.64 -0.58 12.08
CA ALA A 170 23.98 0.71 12.22
C ALA A 170 22.50 0.67 11.84
N ARG A 171 22.12 -0.27 10.98
CA ARG A 171 20.73 -0.45 10.50
C ARG A 171 20.03 -1.69 11.06
N SER A 172 20.79 -2.63 11.61
CA SER A 172 20.29 -3.89 12.16
C SER A 172 19.94 -3.74 13.63
N THR A 173 18.68 -4.02 14.01
CA THR A 173 18.26 -3.98 15.43
C THR A 173 17.64 -5.30 15.87
N LYS A 174 17.77 -5.63 17.16
CA LYS A 174 17.19 -6.86 17.72
C LYS A 174 15.66 -6.87 17.61
N GLU A 175 15.03 -5.71 17.78
CA GLU A 175 13.59 -5.56 17.66
C GLU A 175 13.11 -5.86 16.23
N SER A 176 13.91 -5.46 15.23
CA SER A 176 13.62 -5.75 13.82
C SER A 176 13.81 -7.24 13.50
N GLU A 177 14.86 -7.88 14.07
CA GLU A 177 15.04 -9.33 13.98
C GLU A 177 13.83 -10.06 14.58
N GLU A 178 13.46 -9.76 15.82
CA GLU A 178 12.31 -10.36 16.51
C GLU A 178 11.00 -10.15 15.74
N SER A 179 10.79 -8.96 15.17
CA SER A 179 9.63 -8.68 14.32
C SER A 179 9.57 -9.63 13.11
N VAL A 180 10.68 -9.83 12.40
CA VAL A 180 10.74 -10.72 11.24
C VAL A 180 10.50 -12.18 11.66
N LEU A 181 11.08 -12.62 12.77
CA LEU A 181 10.88 -13.97 13.31
C LEU A 181 9.41 -14.22 13.67
N ASN A 182 8.75 -13.25 14.31
CA ASN A 182 7.34 -13.35 14.67
C ASN A 182 6.42 -13.33 13.44
N ASP A 183 6.74 -12.53 12.43
CA ASP A 183 6.02 -12.51 11.15
C ASP A 183 6.10 -13.88 10.44
N LEU A 184 7.28 -14.51 10.41
CA LEU A 184 7.48 -15.85 9.84
C LEU A 184 6.71 -16.92 10.61
N ARG A 185 6.71 -16.86 11.96
CA ARG A 185 5.95 -17.78 12.81
C ARG A 185 4.45 -17.63 12.63
N TRP A 186 3.94 -16.40 12.49
CA TRP A 186 2.53 -16.16 12.22
C TRP A 186 2.12 -16.74 10.87
N LEU A 187 2.93 -16.54 9.82
CA LEU A 187 2.73 -17.21 8.53
C LEU A 187 2.89 -18.73 8.65
N GLY A 188 3.47 -19.27 9.73
CA GLY A 188 3.79 -20.69 9.88
C GLY A 188 4.91 -21.15 8.94
N LEU A 189 5.77 -20.24 8.48
CA LEU A 189 6.97 -20.54 7.70
C LEU A 189 8.11 -20.90 8.65
N ILE A 190 7.94 -22.02 9.35
CA ILE A 190 8.90 -22.49 10.34
C ILE A 190 10.15 -23.02 9.64
N TRP A 191 11.31 -22.50 10.03
CA TRP A 191 12.62 -22.94 9.54
C TRP A 191 13.08 -24.21 10.25
N ASP A 192 13.85 -25.01 9.54
CA ASP A 192 14.44 -26.24 10.05
C ASP A 192 15.79 -25.95 10.75
N GLU A 193 16.45 -24.85 10.36
CA GLU A 193 17.75 -24.39 10.89
C GLU A 193 17.74 -22.85 11.00
N GLY A 194 18.26 -22.27 12.09
CA GLY A 194 18.26 -20.81 12.24
C GLY A 194 18.74 -20.28 13.61
N PRO A 195 18.56 -18.97 13.88
CA PRO A 195 19.25 -18.25 14.96
C PRO A 195 18.61 -18.39 16.37
N THR A 196 17.64 -19.28 16.57
CA THR A 196 16.82 -19.41 17.81
C THR A 196 16.92 -20.82 18.43
N ASP A 197 16.04 -21.15 19.40
CA ASP A 197 15.97 -22.41 20.19
C ASP A 197 15.84 -23.73 19.40
N ILE A 198 15.96 -23.69 18.07
CA ILE A 198 16.00 -24.89 17.24
C ILE A 198 17.43 -25.43 17.31
N PRO A 199 17.64 -26.69 17.74
CA PRO A 199 18.98 -27.28 17.77
C PRO A 199 19.62 -27.21 16.39
N ASP A 200 20.89 -26.83 16.32
CA ASP A 200 21.66 -26.94 15.08
C ASP A 200 21.97 -28.41 14.81
N ILE A 201 21.11 -29.05 14.01
CA ILE A 201 21.25 -30.46 13.63
C ILE A 201 22.37 -30.63 12.58
N SER A 202 22.63 -29.59 11.79
CA SER A 202 23.59 -29.61 10.68
C SER A 202 25.02 -29.29 11.09
N GLY A 203 25.22 -28.69 12.27
CA GLY A 203 26.50 -28.13 12.71
C GLY A 203 26.99 -26.94 11.90
N CYS A 204 26.13 -26.30 11.09
CA CYS A 204 26.48 -25.19 10.20
C CYS A 204 26.35 -23.80 10.84
N GLY A 205 25.78 -23.74 12.06
CA GLY A 205 25.68 -22.52 12.84
C GLY A 205 27.04 -21.92 13.22
N PRO A 206 27.07 -20.70 13.76
CA PRO A 206 25.93 -19.84 14.10
C PRO A 206 25.19 -19.28 12.86
N TYR A 207 23.92 -18.90 12.99
CA TYR A 207 23.09 -18.43 11.87
C TYR A 207 22.92 -16.90 11.80
N ARG A 208 23.65 -16.14 12.63
CA ARG A 208 23.79 -14.68 12.49
C ARG A 208 25.16 -14.35 11.89
N GLN A 209 25.21 -13.48 10.90
CA GLN A 209 26.47 -13.15 10.24
C GLN A 209 27.44 -12.41 11.16
N SER A 210 26.95 -11.61 12.10
CA SER A 210 27.75 -10.94 13.13
C SER A 210 28.55 -11.91 14.02
N GLU A 211 28.07 -13.14 14.21
CA GLU A 211 28.69 -14.18 15.04
C GLU A 211 29.75 -15.00 14.26
N ARG A 212 29.94 -14.74 12.96
CA ARG A 212 30.73 -15.57 12.04
C ARG A 212 32.02 -14.90 11.55
N GLY A 213 32.41 -13.77 12.14
CA GLY A 213 33.57 -12.95 11.76
C GLY A 213 34.85 -13.74 11.42
N ASN A 214 35.24 -14.67 12.29
CA ASN A 214 36.45 -15.48 12.15
C ASN A 214 36.44 -16.34 10.88
N ILE A 215 35.28 -16.89 10.49
CA ILE A 215 35.11 -17.73 9.30
C ILE A 215 35.43 -16.93 8.04
N TYR A 216 34.93 -15.69 7.96
CA TYR A 216 35.16 -14.83 6.80
C TYR A 216 36.63 -14.41 6.69
N ILE A 217 37.28 -14.14 7.83
CA ILE A 217 38.71 -13.82 7.88
C ILE A 217 39.53 -15.00 7.33
N GLN A 218 39.28 -16.22 7.81
CA GLN A 218 39.96 -17.43 7.32
C GLN A 218 39.74 -17.66 5.82
N ALA A 219 38.52 -17.43 5.32
CA ALA A 219 38.23 -17.54 3.90
C ALA A 219 39.01 -16.50 3.07
N ALA A 220 39.12 -15.26 3.55
CA ALA A 220 39.85 -14.20 2.86
C ALA A 220 41.36 -14.46 2.87
N GLU A 221 41.90 -14.96 3.99
CA GLU A 221 43.30 -15.36 4.12
C GLU A 221 43.65 -16.52 3.19
N ARG A 222 42.78 -17.53 3.09
CA ARG A 222 42.95 -18.63 2.14
C ARG A 222 43.02 -18.11 0.70
N LEU A 223 42.08 -17.25 0.29
CA LEU A 223 42.09 -16.67 -1.05
C LEU A 223 43.35 -15.82 -1.32
N LEU A 224 43.86 -15.14 -0.29
CA LEU A 224 45.09 -14.36 -0.36
C LEU A 224 46.33 -15.25 -0.52
N GLN A 225 46.41 -16.37 0.22
CA GLN A 225 47.49 -17.36 0.11
C GLN A 225 47.49 -18.06 -1.25
N GLU A 226 46.30 -18.33 -1.80
CA GLU A 226 46.12 -18.93 -3.12
C GLU A 226 46.33 -17.93 -4.28
N GLY A 227 46.63 -16.65 -4.00
CA GLY A 227 46.83 -15.61 -5.02
C GLY A 227 45.56 -15.16 -5.74
N LYS A 228 44.39 -15.54 -5.22
CA LYS A 228 43.05 -15.18 -5.73
C LYS A 228 42.51 -13.88 -5.13
N ALA A 229 43.18 -13.36 -4.11
CA ALA A 229 42.96 -12.05 -3.52
C ALA A 229 44.30 -11.35 -3.30
N TYR A 230 44.29 -10.03 -3.11
CA TYR A 230 45.49 -9.23 -2.87
C TYR A 230 45.22 -8.08 -1.89
N ARG A 231 46.29 -7.53 -1.31
CA ARG A 231 46.22 -6.38 -0.40
C ARG A 231 46.24 -5.08 -1.19
N CYS A 232 45.31 -4.17 -0.90
CA CYS A 232 45.23 -2.86 -1.52
C CYS A 232 45.40 -1.78 -0.45
N PHE A 233 46.45 -0.97 -0.57
CA PHE A 233 46.77 0.13 0.34
C PHE A 233 46.21 1.48 -0.12
N CYS A 234 45.33 1.49 -1.13
CA CYS A 234 44.71 2.73 -1.59
C CYS A 234 43.93 3.41 -0.47
N THR A 235 44.11 4.72 -0.34
CA THR A 235 43.31 5.53 0.58
C THR A 235 41.94 5.83 -0.04
N THR A 236 41.00 6.30 0.78
CA THR A 236 39.67 6.71 0.30
C THR A 236 39.79 7.87 -0.68
N GLU A 237 40.68 8.81 -0.42
CA GLU A 237 40.94 9.98 -1.27
C GLU A 237 41.49 9.56 -2.64
N GLU A 238 42.42 8.60 -2.68
CA GLU A 238 42.94 8.07 -3.95
C GLU A 238 41.83 7.37 -4.76
N LEU A 239 40.92 6.65 -4.10
CA LEU A 239 39.78 5.99 -4.76
C LEU A 239 38.76 7.00 -5.29
N GLU A 240 38.52 8.09 -4.56
CA GLU A 240 37.66 9.20 -5.01
C GLU A 240 38.27 9.94 -6.20
N GLU A 241 39.59 10.19 -6.16
CA GLU A 241 40.31 10.79 -7.28
C GLU A 241 40.27 9.89 -8.53
N MET A 242 40.53 8.58 -8.37
CA MET A 242 40.38 7.60 -9.45
C MET A 242 38.98 7.62 -10.05
N LYS A 243 37.96 7.63 -9.20
CA LYS A 243 36.55 7.69 -9.63
C LYS A 243 36.29 8.98 -10.42
N ALA A 244 36.70 10.13 -9.90
CA ALA A 244 36.52 11.42 -10.58
C ALA A 244 37.23 11.49 -11.94
N GLN A 245 38.44 10.92 -12.05
CA GLN A 245 39.18 10.84 -13.31
C GLN A 245 38.47 9.97 -14.35
N GLN A 246 37.93 8.83 -13.94
CA GLN A 246 37.20 7.92 -14.83
C GLN A 246 35.87 8.51 -15.28
N GLU A 247 35.13 9.17 -14.38
CA GLU A 247 33.90 9.89 -14.71
C GLU A 247 34.14 11.04 -15.69
N ALA A 248 35.21 11.82 -15.46
CA ALA A 248 35.62 12.88 -16.39
C ALA A 248 35.99 12.34 -17.78
N ALA A 249 36.47 11.08 -17.85
CA ALA A 249 36.77 10.38 -19.09
C ALA A 249 35.55 9.65 -19.70
N GLY A 250 34.37 9.68 -19.07
CA GLY A 250 33.18 8.95 -19.52
C GLY A 250 33.29 7.42 -19.36
N ILE A 251 34.22 6.94 -18.55
CA ILE A 251 34.48 5.53 -18.29
C ILE A 251 33.76 5.14 -16.98
N PRO A 252 33.03 4.00 -16.92
CA PRO A 252 32.41 3.53 -15.69
C PRO A 252 33.43 3.41 -14.54
N PRO A 253 33.13 3.92 -13.32
CA PRO A 253 34.04 3.87 -12.20
C PRO A 253 34.46 2.45 -11.83
N ARG A 254 35.76 2.15 -11.90
CA ARG A 254 36.35 0.86 -11.58
C ARG A 254 37.68 1.04 -10.86
N TYR A 255 37.98 0.14 -9.94
CA TYR A 255 39.33 0.08 -9.39
C TYR A 255 40.35 -0.21 -10.51
N ASP A 256 41.44 0.56 -10.55
CA ASP A 256 42.45 0.49 -11.61
C ASP A 256 43.42 -0.69 -11.48
N GLY A 257 43.36 -1.43 -10.38
CA GLY A 257 44.22 -2.59 -10.14
C GLY A 257 45.64 -2.23 -9.72
N ARG A 258 45.96 -1.00 -9.31
CA ARG A 258 47.36 -0.59 -9.05
C ARG A 258 48.11 -1.43 -8.02
N TRP A 259 47.42 -2.03 -7.05
CA TRP A 259 48.01 -2.94 -6.06
C TRP A 259 47.90 -4.44 -6.42
N ARG A 260 47.31 -4.77 -7.57
CA ARG A 260 46.95 -6.13 -7.97
C ARG A 260 48.15 -7.06 -8.17
N ASP A 261 49.20 -6.51 -8.80
CA ASP A 261 50.44 -7.21 -9.14
C ASP A 261 51.66 -6.50 -8.53
N ALA A 262 51.45 -5.77 -7.42
CA ALA A 262 52.51 -5.06 -6.73
C ALA A 262 53.59 -6.04 -6.20
N PRO A 263 54.89 -5.70 -6.30
CA PRO A 263 55.96 -6.55 -5.79
C PRO A 263 55.85 -6.79 -4.28
N GLN A 264 56.20 -8.00 -3.83
CA GLN A 264 56.12 -8.37 -2.41
C GLN A 264 56.96 -7.47 -1.51
N GLU A 265 58.10 -6.96 -1.99
CA GLU A 265 58.95 -6.00 -1.27
C GLU A 265 58.20 -4.69 -0.97
N GLU A 266 57.42 -4.19 -1.92
CA GLU A 266 56.63 -2.96 -1.76
C GLU A 266 55.44 -3.18 -0.82
N ILE A 267 54.78 -4.33 -0.92
CA ILE A 267 53.72 -4.75 0.01
C ILE A 267 54.29 -4.83 1.44
N ASN A 268 55.44 -5.50 1.62
CA ASN A 268 56.09 -5.62 2.93
C ASN A 268 56.46 -4.25 3.49
N LYS A 269 57.01 -3.35 2.67
CA LYS A 269 57.31 -1.97 3.08
C LYS A 269 56.06 -1.22 3.58
N MET A 270 54.92 -1.37 2.91
CA MET A 270 53.67 -0.73 3.36
C MET A 270 53.12 -1.37 4.65
N MET A 271 53.25 -2.70 4.79
CA MET A 271 52.87 -3.41 6.01
C MET A 271 53.76 -3.03 7.21
N ASP A 272 55.08 -2.96 7.01
CA ASP A 272 56.07 -2.54 8.03
C ASP A 272 55.85 -1.08 8.44
N ALA A 273 55.39 -0.24 7.52
CA ALA A 273 55.00 1.14 7.79
C ALA A 273 53.63 1.28 8.50
N GLY A 274 52.96 0.16 8.82
CA GLY A 274 51.66 0.15 9.51
C GLY A 274 50.52 0.74 8.70
N LYS A 275 50.61 0.76 7.36
CA LYS A 275 49.55 1.34 6.52
C LYS A 275 48.30 0.44 6.52
N PRO A 276 47.09 1.01 6.72
CA PRO A 276 45.86 0.23 6.62
C PRO A 276 45.67 -0.26 5.18
N TYR A 277 45.10 -1.46 5.02
CA TYR A 277 44.86 -2.06 3.72
C TYR A 277 43.53 -2.80 3.67
N THR A 278 42.94 -2.86 2.49
CA THR A 278 41.79 -3.73 2.20
C THR A 278 42.26 -5.03 1.57
N ILE A 279 41.49 -6.10 1.70
CA ILE A 279 41.69 -7.32 0.90
C ILE A 279 40.71 -7.25 -0.27
N ARG A 280 41.21 -7.29 -1.50
CA ARG A 280 40.41 -7.28 -2.73
C ARG A 280 40.46 -8.63 -3.43
N PHE A 281 39.34 -9.01 -4.02
CA PHE A 281 39.24 -10.18 -4.88
C PHE A 281 39.89 -9.88 -6.23
N LYS A 282 40.72 -10.81 -6.72
CA LYS A 282 41.38 -10.72 -8.03
C LYS A 282 40.47 -11.33 -9.09
N VAL A 283 39.69 -10.52 -9.80
CA VAL A 283 38.74 -11.01 -10.83
C VAL A 283 39.53 -11.52 -12.06
N PRO A 284 39.50 -12.81 -12.41
CA PRO A 284 40.34 -13.32 -13.50
C PRO A 284 40.07 -12.58 -14.82
N GLU A 285 41.13 -12.25 -15.56
CA GLU A 285 41.02 -11.56 -16.85
C GLU A 285 40.22 -12.37 -17.86
N GLY A 286 39.34 -11.71 -18.63
CA GLY A 286 38.46 -12.36 -19.61
C GLY A 286 37.43 -13.32 -19.00
N SER A 287 37.25 -13.31 -17.67
CA SER A 287 36.27 -14.19 -17.03
C SER A 287 34.84 -13.76 -17.33
N ARG A 288 34.01 -14.76 -17.64
CA ARG A 288 32.58 -14.59 -17.89
C ARG A 288 31.80 -15.37 -16.85
N VAL A 289 30.88 -14.69 -16.15
CA VAL A 289 29.97 -15.34 -15.20
C VAL A 289 28.66 -15.60 -15.92
N VAL A 290 28.43 -16.88 -16.24
CA VAL A 290 27.14 -17.38 -16.73
C VAL A 290 26.32 -17.86 -15.55
N ILE A 291 25.06 -17.45 -15.48
CA ILE A 291 24.09 -17.85 -14.47
C ILE A 291 22.88 -18.41 -15.20
N ASP A 292 22.62 -19.70 -14.99
CA ASP A 292 21.40 -20.36 -15.45
C ASP A 292 20.32 -20.13 -14.40
N ASP A 293 19.57 -19.05 -14.58
CA ASP A 293 18.48 -18.67 -13.69
C ASP A 293 17.17 -19.32 -14.14
N VAL A 294 16.46 -19.95 -13.21
CA VAL A 294 15.21 -20.66 -13.53
C VAL A 294 14.11 -19.73 -14.03
N VAL A 295 14.09 -18.47 -13.56
CA VAL A 295 13.06 -17.47 -13.89
C VAL A 295 13.51 -16.53 -15.01
N ARG A 296 14.80 -16.14 -15.02
CA ARG A 296 15.37 -15.19 -15.99
C ARG A 296 15.93 -15.85 -17.24
N GLY A 297 16.08 -17.18 -17.24
CA GLY A 297 16.85 -17.91 -18.23
C GLY A 297 18.35 -17.67 -18.06
N THR A 298 19.13 -18.18 -19.02
CA THR A 298 20.58 -18.00 -19.02
C THR A 298 20.96 -16.54 -19.24
N VAL A 299 21.70 -15.99 -18.28
CA VAL A 299 22.20 -14.62 -18.27
C VAL A 299 23.71 -14.64 -18.06
N ALA A 300 24.43 -13.80 -18.79
CA ALA A 300 25.89 -13.85 -18.81
C ALA A 300 26.50 -12.45 -18.77
N TRP A 301 27.46 -12.26 -17.88
CA TRP A 301 28.17 -10.99 -17.69
C TRP A 301 29.66 -11.16 -17.88
N ASP A 302 30.28 -10.14 -18.48
CA ASP A 302 31.71 -9.92 -18.37
C ASP A 302 32.03 -9.53 -16.93
N ALA A 303 32.76 -10.38 -16.21
CA ALA A 303 32.99 -10.19 -14.78
C ALA A 303 33.83 -8.95 -14.51
N GLU A 304 34.87 -8.74 -15.31
CA GLU A 304 35.84 -7.67 -15.11
C GLU A 304 35.21 -6.29 -15.38
N ALA A 305 34.42 -6.18 -16.44
CA ALA A 305 33.70 -4.97 -16.80
C ALA A 305 32.53 -4.69 -15.85
N THR A 306 31.87 -5.73 -15.32
CA THR A 306 30.66 -5.56 -14.50
C THR A 306 30.97 -5.27 -13.03
N VAL A 307 31.95 -5.95 -12.44
CA VAL A 307 32.20 -5.86 -10.98
C VAL A 307 33.58 -5.35 -10.59
N GLY A 308 34.59 -5.51 -11.46
CA GLY A 308 36.00 -5.20 -11.18
C GLY A 308 36.54 -5.89 -9.92
N ASP A 309 37.77 -5.56 -9.53
CA ASP A 309 38.37 -6.10 -8.30
C ASP A 309 37.71 -5.48 -7.05
N PHE A 310 36.74 -6.20 -6.49
CA PHE A 310 35.92 -5.76 -5.36
C PHE A 310 36.54 -6.14 -4.00
N ILE A 311 36.19 -5.39 -2.96
CA ILE A 311 36.66 -5.62 -1.59
C ILE A 311 36.01 -6.89 -1.01
N LEU A 312 36.80 -7.72 -0.31
CA LEU A 312 36.36 -8.83 0.53
C LEU A 312 36.33 -8.42 2.01
N LEU A 313 37.44 -7.85 2.49
CA LEU A 313 37.58 -7.29 3.84
C LEU A 313 37.97 -5.81 3.76
N ARG A 314 37.27 -4.98 4.54
CA ARG A 314 37.64 -3.58 4.75
C ARG A 314 38.92 -3.46 5.57
N SER A 315 39.50 -2.26 5.62
CA SER A 315 40.73 -1.99 6.38
C SER A 315 40.62 -2.19 7.89
N ASN A 316 39.40 -2.11 8.42
CA ASN A 316 39.09 -2.44 9.81
C ASN A 316 38.82 -3.94 10.04
N GLY A 317 39.05 -4.80 9.03
CA GLY A 317 38.81 -6.25 9.11
C GLY A 317 37.35 -6.66 8.93
N VAL A 318 36.42 -5.72 8.78
CA VAL A 318 34.98 -6.03 8.62
C VAL A 318 34.73 -6.59 7.21
N PRO A 319 34.14 -7.80 7.09
CA PRO A 319 33.82 -8.38 5.80
C PRO A 319 32.64 -7.68 5.12
N VAL A 320 32.58 -7.72 3.79
CA VAL A 320 31.48 -7.12 3.04
C VAL A 320 30.37 -8.12 2.74
N TYR A 321 29.14 -7.62 2.63
CA TYR A 321 27.92 -8.37 2.33
C TYR A 321 28.09 -9.52 1.33
N ASN A 322 28.52 -9.23 0.09
CA ASN A 322 28.59 -10.25 -0.97
C ASN A 322 29.58 -11.37 -0.66
N PHE A 323 30.63 -11.07 0.11
CA PHE A 323 31.61 -12.07 0.53
C PHE A 323 31.03 -12.96 1.63
N CYS A 324 30.38 -12.38 2.66
CA CYS A 324 29.71 -13.16 3.71
C CYS A 324 28.67 -14.10 3.12
N VAL A 325 27.81 -13.61 2.21
CA VAL A 325 26.75 -14.41 1.58
C VAL A 325 27.32 -15.61 0.83
N ALA A 326 28.39 -15.42 0.03
CA ALA A 326 28.99 -16.51 -0.73
C ALA A 326 29.65 -17.57 0.18
N VAL A 327 30.37 -17.12 1.22
CA VAL A 327 31.00 -18.02 2.19
C VAL A 327 29.93 -18.80 2.96
N ASP A 328 28.85 -18.15 3.39
CA ASP A 328 27.78 -18.81 4.13
C ASP A 328 26.95 -19.76 3.26
N ASP A 329 26.63 -19.38 2.02
CA ASP A 329 25.92 -20.27 1.10
C ASP A 329 26.75 -21.54 0.82
N ALA A 330 28.08 -21.40 0.70
CA ALA A 330 28.99 -22.54 0.56
C ALA A 330 29.03 -23.42 1.82
N LEU A 331 29.17 -22.82 3.01
CA LEU A 331 29.31 -23.55 4.27
C LEU A 331 28.02 -24.24 4.72
N MET A 332 26.88 -23.60 4.50
CA MET A 332 25.57 -24.15 4.86
C MET A 332 25.04 -25.15 3.84
N GLY A 333 25.80 -25.39 2.76
CA GLY A 333 25.43 -26.33 1.70
C GLY A 333 24.15 -25.92 0.97
N ILE A 334 23.95 -24.62 0.75
CA ILE A 334 22.77 -24.12 0.04
C ILE A 334 22.84 -24.59 -1.41
N SER A 335 21.85 -25.37 -1.85
CA SER A 335 21.79 -25.91 -3.22
C SER A 335 20.88 -25.09 -4.13
N THR A 336 19.89 -24.38 -3.58
CA THR A 336 19.00 -23.49 -4.34
C THR A 336 18.83 -22.13 -3.65
N VAL A 337 18.98 -21.05 -4.42
CA VAL A 337 18.81 -19.66 -3.97
C VAL A 337 17.65 -19.02 -4.72
N VAL A 338 16.51 -18.87 -4.04
CA VAL A 338 15.36 -18.11 -4.52
C VAL A 338 15.33 -16.74 -3.84
N ARG A 339 15.35 -15.65 -4.62
CA ARG A 339 15.37 -14.27 -4.09
C ARG A 339 14.84 -13.24 -5.09
N ALA A 340 14.69 -11.99 -4.66
CA ALA A 340 14.25 -10.90 -5.53
C ALA A 340 15.28 -10.55 -6.62
N GLU A 341 14.80 -10.13 -7.79
CA GLU A 341 15.61 -9.80 -8.97
C GLU A 341 16.62 -8.66 -8.78
N GLU A 342 16.40 -7.82 -7.77
CA GLU A 342 17.33 -6.77 -7.38
C GLU A 342 18.71 -7.30 -6.93
N HIS A 343 18.80 -8.58 -6.57
CA HIS A 343 20.06 -9.24 -6.24
C HIS A 343 20.74 -9.94 -7.42
N LEU A 344 20.19 -9.86 -8.65
CA LEU A 344 20.77 -10.56 -9.80
C LEU A 344 22.23 -10.15 -10.05
N THR A 345 22.55 -8.86 -9.96
CA THR A 345 23.93 -8.35 -10.11
C THR A 345 24.83 -8.70 -8.93
N ASN A 346 24.29 -8.91 -7.73
CA ASN A 346 25.05 -9.40 -6.57
C ASN A 346 25.53 -10.84 -6.78
N THR A 347 24.75 -11.65 -7.51
CA THR A 347 25.11 -13.03 -7.86
C THR A 347 26.42 -13.13 -8.62
N VAL A 348 26.79 -12.12 -9.42
CA VAL A 348 28.06 -12.11 -10.16
C VAL A 348 29.25 -12.14 -9.21
N ARG A 349 29.24 -11.29 -8.17
CA ARG A 349 30.30 -11.26 -7.15
C ARG A 349 30.33 -12.55 -6.33
N GLN A 350 29.15 -13.04 -5.96
CA GLN A 350 29.02 -14.25 -5.15
C GLN A 350 29.51 -15.50 -5.91
N GLY A 351 29.15 -15.64 -7.19
CA GLY A 351 29.59 -16.73 -8.05
C GLY A 351 31.11 -16.77 -8.21
N LEU A 352 31.77 -15.61 -8.39
CA LEU A 352 33.23 -15.53 -8.46
C LEU A 352 33.91 -15.99 -7.17
N VAL A 353 33.36 -15.58 -6.01
CA VAL A 353 33.88 -16.02 -4.70
C VAL A 353 33.68 -17.54 -4.52
N LEU A 354 32.52 -18.08 -4.88
CA LEU A 354 32.24 -19.52 -4.79
C LEU A 354 33.23 -20.33 -5.64
N ASP A 355 33.42 -19.95 -6.89
CA ASP A 355 34.38 -20.60 -7.79
C ASP A 355 35.81 -20.56 -7.23
N ALA A 356 36.21 -19.39 -6.71
CA ALA A 356 37.53 -19.20 -6.12
C ALA A 356 37.75 -20.05 -4.87
N LEU A 357 36.70 -20.26 -4.07
CA LEU A 357 36.73 -21.16 -2.90
C LEU A 357 36.65 -22.65 -3.29
N GLY A 358 36.36 -22.96 -4.55
CA GLY A 358 36.12 -24.33 -5.03
C GLY A 358 34.77 -24.89 -4.57
N ALA A 359 33.82 -24.03 -4.24
CA ALA A 359 32.44 -24.40 -3.91
C ALA A 359 31.57 -24.34 -5.18
N PRO A 360 30.64 -25.30 -5.38
CA PRO A 360 29.73 -25.22 -6.51
C PRO A 360 28.75 -24.06 -6.33
N ARG A 361 28.34 -23.47 -7.45
CA ARG A 361 27.30 -22.45 -7.44
C ARG A 361 25.93 -23.10 -7.22
N PRO A 362 25.06 -22.54 -6.36
CA PRO A 362 23.70 -23.03 -6.22
C PRO A 362 22.88 -22.77 -7.49
N ARG A 363 21.75 -23.48 -7.60
CA ARG A 363 20.70 -23.15 -8.56
C ARG A 363 20.07 -21.81 -8.19
N TYR A 364 19.93 -20.89 -9.14
CA TYR A 364 19.40 -19.54 -8.88
C TYR A 364 18.00 -19.35 -9.46
N ALA A 365 17.14 -18.61 -8.74
CA ALA A 365 15.87 -18.12 -9.24
C ALA A 365 15.61 -16.69 -8.73
N HIS A 366 15.56 -15.73 -9.66
CA HIS A 366 15.37 -14.32 -9.36
C HIS A 366 13.94 -13.84 -9.65
N CYS A 367 13.09 -13.83 -8.62
CA CYS A 367 11.68 -13.47 -8.70
C CYS A 367 11.48 -11.96 -8.96
N SER A 368 10.51 -11.62 -9.80
CA SER A 368 10.21 -10.23 -10.17
C SER A 368 9.67 -9.39 -9.02
N LEU A 369 9.92 -8.09 -9.06
CA LEU A 369 9.37 -7.17 -8.07
C LEU A 369 7.85 -7.23 -8.02
N ILE A 370 7.30 -7.08 -6.81
CA ILE A 370 5.86 -6.87 -6.61
C ILE A 370 5.60 -5.38 -6.82
N LEU A 371 4.59 -5.08 -7.62
CA LEU A 371 4.17 -3.72 -7.95
C LEU A 371 2.93 -3.32 -7.15
N GLY A 372 2.74 -2.02 -6.91
CA GLY A 372 1.46 -1.47 -6.50
C GLY A 372 0.50 -1.34 -7.68
N GLU A 373 -0.73 -0.91 -7.40
CA GLU A 373 -1.76 -0.63 -8.42
C GLU A 373 -1.29 0.42 -9.45
N ASP A 374 -0.41 1.34 -9.02
CA ASP A 374 0.24 2.36 -9.86
C ASP A 374 1.36 1.81 -10.78
N LYS A 375 1.59 0.49 -10.74
CA LYS A 375 2.67 -0.23 -11.44
C LYS A 375 4.08 0.19 -11.04
N GLN A 376 4.23 0.91 -9.93
CA GLN A 376 5.53 1.18 -9.30
C GLN A 376 5.87 0.09 -8.28
N LYS A 377 7.14 0.05 -7.83
CA LYS A 377 7.56 -0.90 -6.79
C LYS A 377 6.68 -0.71 -5.55
N LEU A 378 6.07 -1.81 -5.07
CA LEU A 378 5.24 -1.79 -3.89
C LEU A 378 6.03 -1.23 -2.70
N SER A 379 5.38 -0.35 -1.95
CA SER A 379 6.00 0.45 -0.88
C SER A 379 4.96 0.84 0.15
N LYS A 380 5.39 1.30 1.33
CA LYS A 380 4.51 1.74 2.42
C LYS A 380 3.50 2.84 2.01
N ARG A 381 3.71 3.53 0.88
CA ARG A 381 2.76 4.53 0.35
C ARG A 381 1.47 3.92 -0.19
N HIS A 382 1.51 2.65 -0.59
CA HIS A 382 0.38 1.91 -1.13
C HIS A 382 -0.49 1.24 -0.05
N GLY A 383 -0.20 1.49 1.24
CA GLY A 383 -0.93 0.92 2.37
C GLY A 383 -0.12 -0.12 3.17
N ALA A 384 -0.84 -1.07 3.78
CA ALA A 384 -0.26 -2.15 4.56
C ALA A 384 0.70 -2.97 3.68
N THR A 385 1.98 -2.97 4.03
CA THR A 385 3.01 -3.73 3.30
C THR A 385 3.75 -4.72 4.18
N SER A 386 3.53 -4.69 5.49
CA SER A 386 4.12 -5.59 6.48
C SER A 386 3.14 -6.70 6.90
N CYS A 387 3.66 -7.91 7.08
CA CYS A 387 2.87 -9.09 7.47
C CYS A 387 2.10 -8.87 8.78
N ASN A 388 2.74 -8.30 9.81
CA ASN A 388 2.06 -7.99 11.07
C ASN A 388 0.83 -7.09 10.91
N GLN A 389 0.83 -6.14 9.97
CA GLN A 389 -0.34 -5.28 9.76
C GLN A 389 -1.52 -6.08 9.22
N PHE A 390 -1.28 -7.01 8.28
CA PHE A 390 -2.32 -7.90 7.78
C PHE A 390 -2.85 -8.83 8.88
N ARG A 391 -1.99 -9.32 9.79
CA ARG A 391 -2.43 -10.06 10.98
C ARG A 391 -3.39 -9.21 11.83
N LEU A 392 -3.02 -7.96 12.14
CA LEU A 392 -3.84 -7.05 12.94
C LEU A 392 -5.15 -6.67 12.26
N ASP A 393 -5.17 -6.63 10.92
CA ASP A 393 -6.35 -6.36 10.11
C ASP A 393 -7.27 -7.59 9.95
N GLY A 394 -6.90 -8.74 10.52
CA GLY A 394 -7.71 -9.95 10.61
C GLY A 394 -7.59 -10.91 9.41
N PHE A 395 -6.50 -10.82 8.64
CA PHE A 395 -6.21 -11.78 7.58
C PHE A 395 -5.70 -13.10 8.18
N LEU A 396 -6.07 -14.21 7.53
CA LEU A 396 -5.63 -15.55 7.88
C LEU A 396 -4.22 -15.80 7.34
N PRO A 397 -3.37 -16.53 8.08
CA PRO A 397 -2.02 -16.85 7.61
C PRO A 397 -2.05 -17.72 6.34
N ASP A 398 -3.00 -18.64 6.23
CA ASP A 398 -3.12 -19.56 5.07
C ASP A 398 -3.62 -18.84 3.82
N ALA A 399 -4.55 -17.88 3.98
CA ALA A 399 -4.97 -17.01 2.90
C ALA A 399 -3.83 -16.11 2.41
N MET A 400 -3.03 -15.57 3.34
CA MET A 400 -1.86 -14.78 3.00
C MET A 400 -0.82 -15.63 2.25
N ILE A 401 -0.56 -16.86 2.69
CA ILE A 401 0.32 -17.79 1.98
C ILE A 401 -0.19 -18.08 0.57
N ASN A 402 -1.46 -18.44 0.42
CA ASN A 402 -2.07 -18.71 -0.88
C ASN A 402 -1.94 -17.48 -1.79
N TYR A 403 -2.28 -16.30 -1.29
CA TYR A 403 -2.20 -15.08 -2.09
C TYR A 403 -0.76 -14.75 -2.50
N LEU A 404 0.18 -14.81 -1.55
CA LEU A 404 1.61 -14.59 -1.83
C LEU A 404 2.15 -15.61 -2.84
N ALA A 405 1.67 -16.86 -2.82
CA ALA A 405 2.07 -17.86 -3.79
C ALA A 405 1.72 -17.44 -5.21
N LEU A 406 0.50 -16.95 -5.42
CA LEU A 406 -0.02 -16.48 -6.72
C LEU A 406 0.68 -15.22 -7.26
N LEU A 407 1.45 -14.50 -6.44
CA LEU A 407 2.22 -13.32 -6.85
C LEU A 407 3.48 -13.68 -7.65
N GLY A 408 3.26 -14.24 -8.84
CA GLY A 408 4.31 -14.59 -9.79
C GLY A 408 4.40 -16.09 -10.06
N TRP A 409 3.40 -16.88 -9.69
CA TRP A 409 3.33 -18.31 -9.94
C TRP A 409 1.87 -18.76 -10.16
N ASN A 410 1.69 -19.80 -10.97
CA ASN A 410 0.44 -20.56 -11.13
C ASN A 410 0.79 -22.04 -11.30
N ASP A 411 -0.12 -22.94 -10.96
CA ASP A 411 0.07 -24.39 -11.11
C ASP A 411 -0.17 -24.88 -12.56
N GLY A 412 -0.55 -23.99 -13.46
CA GLY A 412 -0.95 -24.30 -14.83
C GLY A 412 -2.45 -24.52 -15.02
N THR A 413 -3.25 -24.27 -13.99
CA THR A 413 -4.70 -24.34 -14.02
C THR A 413 -5.30 -22.97 -13.66
N ASP A 414 -6.63 -22.87 -13.72
CA ASP A 414 -7.36 -21.70 -13.26
C ASP A 414 -7.64 -21.74 -11.73
N ASN A 415 -7.00 -22.67 -10.99
CA ASN A 415 -7.15 -22.73 -9.55
C ASN A 415 -6.46 -21.56 -8.85
N GLU A 416 -7.17 -20.91 -7.94
CA GLU A 416 -6.67 -19.77 -7.18
C GLU A 416 -6.75 -19.99 -5.66
N ILE A 417 -7.40 -21.06 -5.21
CA ILE A 417 -7.55 -21.38 -3.80
C ILE A 417 -6.77 -22.67 -3.50
N PHE A 418 -5.79 -22.56 -2.62
CA PHE A 418 -4.93 -23.66 -2.23
C PHE A 418 -4.75 -23.70 -0.72
N THR A 419 -4.83 -24.91 -0.16
CA THR A 419 -4.29 -25.25 1.16
C THR A 419 -2.76 -25.28 1.14
N ARG A 420 -2.14 -25.36 2.32
CA ARG A 420 -0.66 -25.46 2.41
C ARG A 420 -0.16 -26.74 1.74
N GLU A 421 -0.84 -27.85 1.98
CA GLU A 421 -0.49 -29.16 1.45
C GLU A 421 -0.59 -29.18 -0.07
N GLU A 422 -1.66 -28.60 -0.64
CA GLU A 422 -1.81 -28.45 -2.09
C GLU A 422 -0.74 -27.53 -2.69
N LEU A 423 -0.35 -26.45 -2.01
CA LEU A 423 0.77 -25.62 -2.47
C LEU A 423 2.10 -26.38 -2.44
N ILE A 424 2.37 -27.17 -1.39
CA ILE A 424 3.61 -27.97 -1.30
C ILE A 424 3.67 -28.97 -2.45
N ASP A 425 2.55 -29.63 -2.78
CA ASP A 425 2.48 -30.58 -3.89
C ASP A 425 2.59 -29.89 -5.26
N ALA A 426 1.82 -28.83 -5.49
CA ALA A 426 1.72 -28.15 -6.78
C ALA A 426 2.93 -27.27 -7.11
N PHE A 427 3.60 -26.67 -6.12
CA PHE A 427 4.63 -25.67 -6.37
C PHE A 427 5.81 -26.24 -7.17
N GLN A 428 6.15 -25.54 -8.25
CA GLN A 428 7.26 -25.85 -9.15
C GLN A 428 7.97 -24.54 -9.49
N LEU A 429 9.28 -24.51 -9.27
CA LEU A 429 10.08 -23.30 -9.46
C LEU A 429 10.08 -22.84 -10.93
N GLU A 430 9.97 -23.78 -11.85
CA GLU A 430 9.93 -23.60 -13.30
C GLU A 430 8.66 -22.87 -13.77
N ARG A 431 7.60 -22.86 -12.95
CA ARG A 431 6.33 -22.16 -13.24
C ARG A 431 6.29 -20.73 -12.71
N VAL A 432 7.34 -20.28 -12.03
CA VAL A 432 7.46 -18.89 -11.58
C VAL A 432 7.70 -18.00 -12.79
N VAL A 433 6.82 -17.03 -13.01
CA VAL A 433 6.84 -16.18 -14.20
C VAL A 433 7.79 -14.99 -14.06
N LYS A 434 8.34 -14.56 -15.21
CA LYS A 434 9.20 -13.36 -15.32
C LYS A 434 8.44 -12.05 -15.17
N SER A 435 7.14 -12.00 -15.48
CA SER A 435 6.37 -10.76 -15.40
C SER A 435 6.20 -10.32 -13.94
N PRO A 436 6.35 -9.01 -13.62
CA PRO A 436 6.06 -8.52 -12.29
C PRO A 436 4.56 -8.63 -11.98
N SER A 437 4.23 -8.93 -10.73
CA SER A 437 2.84 -9.07 -10.27
C SER A 437 2.40 -7.81 -9.54
N VAL A 438 1.17 -7.37 -9.78
CA VAL A 438 0.54 -6.28 -9.05
C VAL A 438 -0.08 -6.82 -7.77
N PHE A 439 0.15 -6.13 -6.65
CA PHE A 439 -0.52 -6.41 -5.39
C PHE A 439 -1.92 -5.78 -5.40
N ASP A 440 -2.93 -6.63 -5.40
CA ASP A 440 -4.35 -6.32 -5.39
C ASP A 440 -4.97 -6.69 -4.02
N MET A 441 -5.43 -5.66 -3.30
CA MET A 441 -6.03 -5.82 -1.96
C MET A 441 -7.42 -6.47 -2.01
N GLU A 442 -8.22 -6.20 -3.04
CA GLU A 442 -9.55 -6.78 -3.19
C GLU A 442 -9.45 -8.28 -3.44
N LYS A 443 -8.49 -8.69 -4.28
CA LYS A 443 -8.19 -10.09 -4.50
C LYS A 443 -7.75 -10.80 -3.22
N LEU A 444 -6.87 -10.19 -2.42
CA LEU A 444 -6.46 -10.75 -1.14
C LEU A 444 -7.66 -10.91 -0.17
N ARG A 445 -8.55 -9.92 -0.08
CA ARG A 445 -9.79 -10.02 0.73
C ARG A 445 -10.68 -11.16 0.25
N TRP A 446 -10.81 -11.34 -1.06
CA TRP A 446 -11.58 -12.45 -1.63
C TRP A 446 -10.95 -13.82 -1.31
N VAL A 447 -9.63 -13.98 -1.49
CA VAL A 447 -8.92 -15.23 -1.10
C VAL A 447 -9.12 -15.50 0.39
N ASN A 448 -8.97 -14.47 1.23
CA ASN A 448 -9.18 -14.60 2.68
C ASN A 448 -10.60 -15.05 3.03
N GLN A 449 -11.61 -14.51 2.34
CA GLN A 449 -12.98 -14.94 2.50
C GLN A 449 -13.18 -16.42 2.11
N GLN A 450 -12.58 -16.89 1.01
CA GLN A 450 -12.68 -18.31 0.62
C GLN A 450 -12.05 -19.21 1.68
N HIS A 451 -10.88 -18.86 2.19
CA HIS A 451 -10.22 -19.59 3.28
C HIS A 451 -11.06 -19.64 4.56
N MET A 452 -11.67 -18.53 4.96
CA MET A 452 -12.58 -18.51 6.11
C MET A 452 -13.81 -19.41 5.90
N LYS A 453 -14.32 -19.54 4.67
CA LYS A 453 -15.45 -20.44 4.36
C LYS A 453 -15.07 -21.92 4.44
N MET A 454 -13.83 -22.26 4.13
CA MET A 454 -13.30 -23.63 4.23
C MET A 454 -13.10 -24.07 5.69
N LEU A 455 -12.87 -23.14 6.61
CA LEU A 455 -12.66 -23.46 8.02
C LEU A 455 -13.96 -23.93 8.71
N PRO A 456 -13.86 -24.96 9.58
CA PRO A 456 -14.90 -25.26 10.55
C PRO A 456 -15.21 -24.03 11.41
N LEU A 457 -16.49 -23.88 11.79
CA LEU A 457 -16.92 -22.70 12.55
C LEU A 457 -16.13 -22.52 13.85
N ASN A 458 -15.87 -23.61 14.58
CA ASN A 458 -15.15 -23.55 15.85
C ASN A 458 -13.71 -23.05 15.69
N ASP A 459 -13.01 -23.46 14.63
CA ASP A 459 -11.64 -23.02 14.36
C ASP A 459 -11.62 -21.53 14.00
N LEU A 460 -12.60 -21.08 13.22
CA LEU A 460 -12.76 -19.68 12.87
C LEU A 460 -13.09 -18.81 14.09
N VAL A 461 -13.85 -19.35 15.05
CA VAL A 461 -14.15 -18.68 16.33
C VAL A 461 -12.88 -18.47 17.15
N GLU A 462 -11.95 -19.43 17.19
CA GLU A 462 -10.65 -19.25 17.87
C GLU A 462 -9.86 -18.07 17.29
N LEU A 463 -9.90 -17.89 15.97
CA LEU A 463 -9.24 -16.77 15.30
C LEU A 463 -9.94 -15.43 15.57
N VAL A 464 -11.27 -15.41 15.61
CA VAL A 464 -12.04 -14.21 15.96
C VAL A 464 -11.86 -13.84 17.44
N LYS A 465 -11.70 -14.81 18.35
CA LYS A 465 -11.43 -14.55 19.77
C LYS A 465 -10.16 -13.73 19.98
N GLU A 466 -9.09 -14.01 19.24
CA GLU A 466 -7.88 -13.19 19.28
C GLU A 466 -8.16 -11.73 18.90
N GLN A 467 -9.03 -11.52 17.91
CA GLN A 467 -9.37 -10.18 17.45
C GLN A 467 -10.14 -9.34 18.47
N PHE A 468 -10.95 -9.96 19.34
CA PHE A 468 -11.60 -9.26 20.47
C PHE A 468 -10.55 -8.64 21.43
N VAL A 469 -9.41 -9.31 21.61
CA VAL A 469 -8.29 -8.77 22.41
C VAL A 469 -7.58 -7.66 21.65
N LEU A 470 -7.28 -7.85 20.37
CA LEU A 470 -6.57 -6.87 19.53
C LEU A 470 -7.34 -5.55 19.37
N GLU A 471 -8.67 -5.61 19.24
CA GLU A 471 -9.53 -4.41 19.18
C GLU A 471 -9.79 -3.76 20.55
N GLY A 472 -9.30 -4.37 21.64
CA GLY A 472 -9.37 -3.79 22.99
C GLY A 472 -10.79 -3.66 23.57
N ILE A 473 -11.73 -4.50 23.12
CA ILE A 473 -13.16 -4.39 23.49
C ILE A 473 -13.55 -5.17 24.77
N LEU A 474 -12.63 -5.96 25.31
CA LEU A 474 -12.85 -6.73 26.53
C LEU A 474 -12.60 -5.87 27.79
N LYS A 475 -13.26 -6.24 28.90
CA LYS A 475 -12.98 -5.70 30.23
C LYS A 475 -11.56 -6.08 30.70
N ASP A 476 -10.96 -5.24 31.53
CA ASP A 476 -9.62 -5.50 32.06
C ASP A 476 -9.57 -6.79 32.89
N GLY A 477 -8.54 -7.62 32.68
CA GLY A 477 -8.38 -8.92 33.36
C GLY A 477 -9.13 -10.09 32.71
N VAL A 478 -9.94 -9.84 31.68
CA VAL A 478 -10.57 -10.89 30.87
C VAL A 478 -9.56 -11.45 29.86
N THR A 479 -9.41 -12.77 29.87
CA THR A 479 -8.59 -13.54 28.91
C THR A 479 -9.46 -14.24 27.87
N THR A 480 -8.85 -14.69 26.76
CA THR A 480 -9.51 -15.45 25.68
C THR A 480 -10.11 -16.79 26.12
N SER A 481 -9.70 -17.31 27.28
CA SER A 481 -10.23 -18.56 27.87
C SER A 481 -11.56 -18.40 28.60
N ASN A 482 -12.06 -17.16 28.79
CA ASN A 482 -13.34 -16.93 29.44
C ASN A 482 -14.51 -17.41 28.56
N LEU A 483 -15.45 -18.14 29.15
CA LEU A 483 -16.63 -18.65 28.43
C LEU A 483 -17.45 -17.53 27.78
N GLY A 484 -17.57 -16.36 28.45
CA GLY A 484 -18.23 -15.19 27.85
C GLY A 484 -17.55 -14.68 26.59
N VAL A 485 -16.21 -14.76 26.50
CA VAL A 485 -15.46 -14.37 25.29
C VAL A 485 -15.67 -15.39 24.17
N VAL A 486 -15.63 -16.68 24.51
CA VAL A 486 -15.93 -17.77 23.57
C VAL A 486 -17.33 -17.61 22.97
N ASN A 487 -18.33 -17.36 23.81
CA ASN A 487 -19.71 -17.19 23.39
C ASN A 487 -19.88 -15.94 22.51
N MET A 488 -19.30 -14.81 22.90
CA MET A 488 -19.36 -13.56 22.12
C MET A 488 -18.69 -13.70 20.75
N ALA A 489 -17.51 -14.33 20.71
CA ALA A 489 -16.81 -14.59 19.45
C ALA A 489 -17.59 -15.56 18.57
N PHE A 490 -18.18 -16.61 19.13
CA PHE A 490 -19.06 -17.52 18.41
C PHE A 490 -20.24 -16.78 17.80
N ALA A 491 -20.96 -15.99 18.60
CA ALA A 491 -22.13 -15.24 18.15
C ALA A 491 -21.77 -14.24 17.04
N ALA A 492 -20.68 -13.48 17.20
CA ALA A 492 -20.18 -12.54 16.21
C ALA A 492 -19.77 -13.23 14.89
N THR A 493 -19.10 -14.38 14.99
CA THR A 493 -18.67 -15.19 13.84
C THR A 493 -19.87 -15.77 13.12
N ALA A 494 -20.82 -16.39 13.84
CA ALA A 494 -22.04 -16.96 13.30
C ALA A 494 -22.90 -15.91 12.57
N LEU A 495 -22.96 -14.68 13.08
CA LEU A 495 -23.66 -13.57 12.42
C LEU A 495 -22.98 -13.12 11.13
N SER A 496 -21.65 -13.14 11.09
CA SER A 496 -20.89 -12.49 10.02
C SER A 496 -20.36 -13.46 8.97
N ARG A 497 -20.44 -14.78 9.23
CA ARG A 497 -19.77 -15.85 8.47
C ARG A 497 -19.88 -15.72 6.94
N GLU A 498 -21.07 -15.44 6.43
CA GLU A 498 -21.32 -15.39 4.98
C GLU A 498 -20.73 -14.14 4.29
N ARG A 499 -20.47 -13.08 5.05
CA ARG A 499 -20.15 -11.75 4.50
C ARG A 499 -18.79 -11.20 4.95
N MET A 500 -18.24 -11.70 6.05
CA MET A 500 -16.96 -11.24 6.54
C MET A 500 -15.85 -11.58 5.55
N GLN A 501 -14.92 -10.66 5.37
CA GLN A 501 -13.72 -10.81 4.56
C GLN A 501 -12.46 -10.89 5.42
N THR A 502 -12.52 -10.46 6.68
CA THR A 502 -11.49 -10.69 7.71
C THR A 502 -12.12 -11.07 9.05
N THR A 503 -11.33 -11.62 9.98
CA THR A 503 -11.81 -11.90 11.36
C THR A 503 -12.18 -10.62 12.10
N LYS A 504 -11.56 -9.48 11.75
CA LYS A 504 -11.87 -8.14 12.24
C LYS A 504 -13.27 -7.67 11.87
N ASP A 505 -13.77 -8.03 10.69
CA ASP A 505 -15.13 -7.69 10.28
C ASP A 505 -16.19 -8.26 11.23
N ALA A 506 -15.97 -9.45 11.80
CA ALA A 506 -16.89 -10.03 12.77
C ALA A 506 -16.97 -9.20 14.07
N VAL A 507 -15.83 -8.71 14.55
CA VAL A 507 -15.75 -7.87 15.76
C VAL A 507 -16.36 -6.49 15.52
N LEU A 508 -16.05 -5.87 14.38
CA LEU A 508 -16.62 -4.57 14.00
C LEU A 508 -18.13 -4.66 13.73
N GLY A 509 -18.57 -5.74 13.08
CA GLY A 509 -19.99 -6.04 12.88
C GLY A 509 -20.73 -6.21 14.20
N ALA A 510 -20.15 -6.95 15.15
CA ALA A 510 -20.69 -7.07 16.50
C ALA A 510 -20.76 -5.71 17.22
N LYS A 511 -19.69 -4.91 17.18
CA LYS A 511 -19.67 -3.55 17.75
C LYS A 511 -20.78 -2.67 17.17
N LYS A 512 -20.98 -2.72 15.84
CA LYS A 512 -22.05 -2.00 15.15
C LYS A 512 -23.44 -2.43 15.64
N ILE A 513 -23.67 -3.75 15.76
CA ILE A 513 -24.94 -4.32 16.25
C ILE A 513 -25.23 -3.93 17.70
N LEU A 514 -24.19 -3.85 18.54
CA LEU A 514 -24.32 -3.48 19.96
C LEU A 514 -24.64 -1.98 20.15
N GLY A 515 -24.25 -1.14 19.21
CA GLY A 515 -24.70 0.25 19.11
C GLY A 515 -26.17 0.38 18.66
N TYR A 516 -26.62 1.62 18.46
CA TYR A 516 -27.97 1.88 17.93
C TYR A 516 -27.93 3.05 16.95
N GLY A 517 -28.13 2.75 15.67
CA GLY A 517 -27.97 3.71 14.57
C GLY A 517 -29.11 4.71 14.41
N LEU A 518 -30.20 4.59 15.19
CA LEU A 518 -31.30 5.54 15.13
C LEU A 518 -30.93 6.82 15.90
N PRO A 519 -30.96 8.00 15.26
CA PRO A 519 -30.65 9.26 15.93
C PRO A 519 -31.78 9.66 16.89
N ALA A 520 -31.57 10.74 17.65
CA ALA A 520 -32.59 11.27 18.56
C ALA A 520 -33.76 11.95 17.82
N LYS A 521 -33.52 12.51 16.63
CA LYS A 521 -34.52 13.22 15.84
C LYS A 521 -34.60 12.72 14.40
N PHE A 522 -35.80 12.80 13.82
CA PHE A 522 -36.09 12.43 12.44
C PHE A 522 -35.26 13.21 11.42
N GLU A 523 -35.04 14.51 11.66
CA GLU A 523 -34.25 15.39 10.77
C GLU A 523 -32.78 14.93 10.67
N ASP A 524 -32.24 14.35 11.74
CA ASP A 524 -30.85 13.90 11.84
C ASP A 524 -30.62 12.52 11.20
N LEU A 525 -31.69 11.84 10.74
CA LEU A 525 -31.57 10.56 10.07
C LEU A 525 -30.86 10.76 8.72
N LYS A 526 -29.74 10.08 8.49
CA LYS A 526 -28.98 10.23 7.23
C LYS A 526 -29.41 9.28 6.12
N ASP A 527 -30.07 8.18 6.49
CA ASP A 527 -30.54 7.17 5.55
C ASP A 527 -31.81 7.65 4.83
N GLU A 528 -31.67 7.99 3.55
CA GLU A 528 -32.78 8.51 2.73
C GLU A 528 -33.84 7.43 2.42
N GLU A 529 -33.46 6.16 2.32
CA GLU A 529 -34.42 5.06 2.16
C GLU A 529 -35.25 4.89 3.43
N ALA A 530 -34.60 4.96 4.60
CA ALA A 530 -35.27 4.97 5.89
C ALA A 530 -36.23 6.16 6.04
N LYS A 531 -35.81 7.38 5.67
CA LYS A 531 -36.67 8.56 5.66
C LYS A 531 -37.89 8.38 4.76
N GLN A 532 -37.68 7.88 3.54
CA GLN A 532 -38.78 7.67 2.60
C GLN A 532 -39.78 6.63 3.13
N MET A 533 -39.29 5.56 3.76
CA MET A 533 -40.14 4.56 4.43
C MET A 533 -40.93 5.16 5.60
N ILE A 534 -40.31 5.99 6.45
CA ILE A 534 -41.00 6.66 7.55
C ILE A 534 -42.09 7.60 7.02
N LYS A 535 -41.80 8.36 5.96
CA LYS A 535 -42.78 9.26 5.28
C LYS A 535 -44.01 8.53 4.72
N GLN A 536 -43.96 7.20 4.56
CA GLN A 536 -45.11 6.39 4.13
C GLN A 536 -46.11 6.11 5.27
N GLY A 537 -45.79 6.45 6.52
CA GLY A 537 -46.74 6.49 7.64
C GLY A 537 -46.84 5.21 8.49
N ASN A 538 -46.20 4.11 8.09
CA ASN A 538 -46.30 2.84 8.83
C ASN A 538 -45.35 2.76 10.05
N PHE A 539 -44.23 3.49 10.03
CA PHE A 539 -43.20 3.39 11.06
C PHE A 539 -43.70 3.83 12.45
N TYR A 540 -44.37 4.99 12.54
CA TYR A 540 -44.80 5.53 13.82
C TYR A 540 -45.77 4.57 14.55
N GLY A 541 -46.81 4.10 13.87
CA GLY A 541 -47.79 3.17 14.46
C GLY A 541 -47.17 1.84 14.90
N LEU A 542 -46.25 1.27 14.11
CA LEU A 542 -45.53 0.05 14.47
C LEU A 542 -44.60 0.27 15.67
N SER A 543 -43.87 1.39 15.71
CA SER A 543 -42.99 1.74 16.83
C SER A 543 -43.77 1.97 18.13
N GLN A 544 -44.92 2.65 18.08
CA GLN A 544 -45.80 2.82 19.25
C GLN A 544 -46.31 1.47 19.79
N ARG A 545 -46.61 0.51 18.90
CA ARG A 545 -47.01 -0.84 19.30
C ARG A 545 -45.88 -1.57 20.02
N ILE A 546 -44.66 -1.56 19.45
CA ILE A 546 -43.47 -2.17 20.07
C ILE A 546 -43.23 -1.58 21.46
N LEU A 547 -43.28 -0.24 21.59
CA LEU A 547 -43.08 0.45 22.87
C LEU A 547 -44.11 0.03 23.92
N LYS A 548 -45.39 -0.05 23.53
CA LYS A 548 -46.47 -0.49 24.42
C LYS A 548 -46.29 -1.94 24.89
N GLU A 549 -45.97 -2.85 23.98
CA GLU A 549 -45.75 -4.27 24.31
C GLU A 549 -44.49 -4.46 25.16
N TYR A 550 -43.45 -3.66 24.92
CA TYR A 550 -42.25 -3.66 25.75
C TYR A 550 -42.56 -3.21 27.18
N ASP A 551 -43.31 -2.12 27.36
CA ASP A 551 -43.73 -1.62 28.67
C ASP A 551 -44.63 -2.60 29.43
N ALA A 552 -45.49 -3.32 28.70
CA ALA A 552 -46.36 -4.35 29.26
C ALA A 552 -45.62 -5.66 29.57
N GLY A 553 -44.35 -5.82 29.15
CA GLY A 553 -43.61 -7.06 29.27
C GLY A 553 -44.10 -8.17 28.33
N GLU A 554 -44.86 -7.81 27.29
CA GLU A 554 -45.46 -8.73 26.31
C GLU A 554 -44.58 -8.90 25.05
N PHE A 555 -43.59 -8.02 24.85
CA PHE A 555 -42.66 -8.11 23.72
C PHE A 555 -41.72 -9.33 23.88
N PRO A 556 -41.57 -10.19 22.86
CA PRO A 556 -40.70 -11.37 22.95
C PRO A 556 -39.22 -10.96 23.06
N LEU A 557 -38.55 -11.47 24.09
CA LEU A 557 -37.13 -11.23 24.38
C LEU A 557 -36.34 -12.53 24.42
N PRO A 558 -35.03 -12.49 24.12
CA PRO A 558 -34.16 -13.66 24.25
C PRO A 558 -34.13 -14.15 25.70
N ASN A 559 -33.96 -15.47 25.88
CA ASN A 559 -33.81 -16.05 27.20
C ASN A 559 -32.53 -15.49 27.85
N LYS A 560 -32.65 -14.89 29.03
CA LYS A 560 -31.49 -14.37 29.79
C LYS A 560 -30.55 -15.48 30.26
N GLU A 561 -31.06 -16.68 30.49
CA GLU A 561 -30.27 -17.84 30.95
C GLU A 561 -29.58 -18.58 29.80
N ASP A 562 -30.11 -18.48 28.57
CA ASP A 562 -29.52 -19.07 27.38
C ASP A 562 -29.72 -18.17 26.15
N PRO A 563 -28.98 -17.07 26.05
CA PRO A 563 -29.06 -16.17 24.90
C PRO A 563 -28.40 -16.78 23.65
N MET A 564 -27.58 -17.83 23.81
CA MET A 564 -26.87 -18.51 22.72
C MET A 564 -27.78 -19.39 21.86
N ALA A 565 -28.96 -19.76 22.37
CA ALA A 565 -29.94 -20.57 21.66
C ALA A 565 -30.29 -20.05 20.26
N ALA A 566 -30.29 -18.73 20.05
CA ALA A 566 -30.59 -18.12 18.74
C ALA A 566 -29.52 -18.37 17.66
N PHE A 567 -28.34 -18.88 18.04
CA PHE A 567 -27.22 -19.16 17.12
C PHE A 567 -27.00 -20.66 16.89
N GLN A 568 -27.84 -21.53 17.45
CA GLN A 568 -27.72 -23.00 17.34
C GLN A 568 -27.88 -23.50 15.89
N ASP A 569 -28.53 -22.74 15.01
CA ASP A 569 -28.62 -23.05 13.58
C ASP A 569 -27.28 -22.88 12.84
N ALA A 570 -26.34 -22.10 13.40
CA ALA A 570 -25.07 -21.78 12.75
C ALA A 570 -24.05 -22.93 12.72
N ILE A 571 -24.20 -23.93 13.60
CA ILE A 571 -23.29 -25.09 13.68
C ILE A 571 -23.63 -26.20 12.70
N GLY A 572 -24.81 -26.21 12.07
CA GLY A 572 -25.25 -27.27 11.15
C GLY A 572 -25.45 -28.65 11.81
N GLU A 573 -24.83 -28.89 12.96
CA GLU A 573 -25.09 -29.97 13.90
C GLU A 573 -26.22 -29.54 14.82
N ALA A 574 -27.45 -29.82 14.42
CA ALA A 574 -28.51 -29.93 15.40
C ALA A 574 -28.16 -31.09 16.34
N MET A 575 -27.53 -30.80 17.48
CA MET A 575 -27.68 -31.63 18.67
C MET A 575 -29.16 -31.54 19.05
N ASP A 576 -29.92 -32.43 18.43
CA ASP A 576 -31.36 -32.57 18.49
C ASP A 576 -32.19 -31.50 17.73
N LYS A 577 -32.64 -31.85 16.52
CA LYS A 577 -33.66 -31.07 15.76
C LYS A 577 -35.01 -30.97 16.50
N SER A 578 -35.17 -31.63 17.66
CA SER A 578 -36.41 -31.62 18.44
C SER A 578 -36.63 -30.40 19.31
N THR A 579 -35.59 -29.59 19.61
CA THR A 579 -35.73 -28.41 20.50
C THR A 579 -35.46 -27.10 19.74
N PRO A 580 -36.45 -26.56 19.02
CA PRO A 580 -36.28 -25.30 18.29
C PRO A 580 -36.07 -24.11 19.24
N CYS A 581 -35.31 -23.10 18.79
CA CYS A 581 -35.13 -21.85 19.54
C CYS A 581 -36.49 -21.19 19.81
N THR A 582 -36.93 -21.26 21.06
CA THR A 582 -38.24 -20.78 21.51
C THR A 582 -38.39 -19.27 21.31
N PHE A 583 -37.30 -18.52 21.44
CA PHE A 583 -37.28 -17.08 21.18
C PHE A 583 -37.52 -16.74 19.70
N THR A 584 -36.82 -17.40 18.77
CA THR A 584 -37.04 -17.14 17.34
C THR A 584 -38.49 -17.49 16.93
N GLN A 585 -39.05 -18.58 17.47
CA GLN A 585 -40.45 -18.94 17.23
C GLN A 585 -41.44 -17.93 17.81
N SER A 586 -41.22 -17.48 19.05
CA SER A 586 -42.09 -16.49 19.68
C SER A 586 -42.04 -15.15 18.97
N TYR A 587 -40.85 -14.70 18.54
CA TYR A 587 -40.68 -13.51 17.72
C TYR A 587 -41.39 -13.62 16.36
N GLN A 588 -41.28 -14.75 15.67
CA GLN A 588 -41.98 -14.96 14.39
C GLN A 588 -43.50 -14.97 14.56
N ALA A 589 -44.02 -15.62 15.60
CA ALA A 589 -45.45 -15.63 15.92
C ALA A 589 -45.95 -14.21 16.24
N HIS A 590 -45.16 -13.44 17.01
CA HIS A 590 -45.43 -12.06 17.33
C HIS A 590 -45.49 -11.17 16.07
N MET A 591 -44.49 -11.27 15.18
CA MET A 591 -44.50 -10.54 13.90
C MET A 591 -45.72 -10.89 13.03
N LYS A 592 -46.17 -12.14 13.02
CA LYS A 592 -47.37 -12.57 12.29
C LYS A 592 -48.65 -11.97 12.89
N ASN A 593 -48.74 -11.88 14.21
CA ASN A 593 -49.88 -11.25 14.90
C ASN A 593 -49.90 -9.74 14.64
N MET A 594 -48.75 -9.07 14.77
CA MET A 594 -48.59 -7.65 14.46
C MET A 594 -48.99 -7.34 13.01
N ALA A 595 -48.59 -8.18 12.06
CA ALA A 595 -48.98 -8.05 10.65
C ALA A 595 -50.50 -8.10 10.44
N LYS A 596 -51.19 -9.00 11.18
CA LYS A 596 -52.64 -9.21 11.07
C LYS A 596 -53.41 -8.04 11.65
N GLU A 597 -52.99 -7.53 12.81
CA GLU A 597 -53.69 -6.46 13.53
C GLU A 597 -53.48 -5.09 12.89
N MET A 598 -52.26 -4.80 12.46
CA MET A 598 -51.93 -3.51 11.85
C MET A 598 -52.27 -3.45 10.36
N GLY A 599 -52.60 -4.59 9.73
CA GLY A 599 -52.90 -4.66 8.30
C GLY A 599 -51.69 -4.45 7.38
N VAL A 600 -50.47 -4.56 7.91
CA VAL A 600 -49.21 -4.30 7.19
C VAL A 600 -48.42 -5.61 7.01
N LYS A 601 -47.84 -5.84 5.82
CA LYS A 601 -47.12 -7.09 5.48
C LYS A 601 -45.83 -6.81 4.69
N GLY A 602 -44.96 -7.81 4.62
CA GLY A 602 -43.74 -7.76 3.82
C GLY A 602 -42.79 -6.65 4.25
N LYS A 603 -42.14 -5.97 3.30
CA LYS A 603 -41.16 -4.91 3.58
C LYS A 603 -41.72 -3.79 4.46
N ASN A 604 -43.00 -3.46 4.30
CA ASN A 604 -43.67 -2.41 5.07
C ASN A 604 -43.89 -2.75 6.55
N LEU A 605 -43.68 -4.01 6.96
CA LEU A 605 -43.68 -4.45 8.35
C LEU A 605 -42.24 -4.66 8.84
N PHE A 606 -41.46 -5.48 8.10
CA PHE A 606 -40.15 -5.92 8.57
C PHE A 606 -39.10 -4.81 8.58
N HIS A 607 -39.10 -3.88 7.62
CA HIS A 607 -38.13 -2.78 7.61
C HIS A 607 -38.37 -1.76 8.75
N PRO A 608 -39.61 -1.27 8.98
CA PRO A 608 -39.86 -0.38 10.12
C PRO A 608 -39.56 -1.02 11.47
N VAL A 609 -40.00 -2.27 11.68
CA VAL A 609 -39.74 -2.98 12.95
C VAL A 609 -38.24 -3.20 13.15
N ARG A 610 -37.49 -3.55 12.09
CA ARG A 610 -36.04 -3.65 12.15
C ARG A 610 -35.40 -2.30 12.52
N LEU A 611 -35.75 -1.22 11.81
CA LEU A 611 -35.23 0.11 12.08
C LEU A 611 -35.50 0.53 13.53
N ALA A 612 -36.67 0.20 14.07
CA ALA A 612 -37.04 0.49 15.46
C ALA A 612 -36.24 -0.32 16.51
N LEU A 613 -35.80 -1.55 16.18
CA LEU A 613 -35.09 -2.42 17.12
C LEU A 613 -33.57 -2.33 17.00
N THR A 614 -33.06 -2.13 15.77
CA THR A 614 -31.62 -2.19 15.45
C THR A 614 -31.06 -0.84 15.02
N GLY A 615 -31.91 0.11 14.61
CA GLY A 615 -31.47 1.41 14.10
C GLY A 615 -30.96 1.36 12.66
N GLU A 616 -31.16 0.25 11.94
CA GLU A 616 -30.70 0.07 10.56
C GLU A 616 -31.80 -0.53 9.68
N MET A 617 -31.90 -0.11 8.41
CA MET A 617 -32.91 -0.62 7.46
C MET A 617 -32.61 -2.02 6.92
N SER A 618 -31.35 -2.45 6.99
CA SER A 618 -30.88 -3.75 6.53
C SER A 618 -29.86 -4.32 7.52
N GLY A 619 -29.59 -5.62 7.45
CA GLY A 619 -28.64 -6.26 8.36
C GLY A 619 -28.95 -7.73 8.62
N GLN A 620 -28.24 -8.31 9.57
CA GLN A 620 -28.41 -9.71 9.99
C GLN A 620 -29.77 -9.97 10.67
N ASP A 621 -30.09 -11.22 10.97
CA ASP A 621 -31.35 -11.58 11.64
C ASP A 621 -31.56 -10.81 12.95
N VAL A 622 -32.76 -10.22 13.14
CA VAL A 622 -33.06 -9.36 14.30
C VAL A 622 -33.03 -10.16 15.60
N THR A 623 -33.47 -11.43 15.60
CA THR A 623 -33.45 -12.28 16.79
C THR A 623 -32.02 -12.55 17.23
N LYS A 624 -31.12 -12.85 16.30
CA LYS A 624 -29.69 -13.03 16.59
C LYS A 624 -29.03 -11.74 17.10
N GLN A 625 -29.38 -10.58 16.53
CA GLN A 625 -28.90 -9.29 17.01
C GLN A 625 -29.34 -8.98 18.46
N LEU A 626 -30.62 -9.25 18.78
CA LEU A 626 -31.16 -9.06 20.13
C LEU A 626 -30.52 -10.03 21.13
N SER A 627 -30.25 -11.28 20.73
CA SER A 627 -29.50 -12.24 21.55
C SER A 627 -28.06 -11.80 21.81
N LEU A 628 -27.35 -11.29 20.80
CA LEU A 628 -26.00 -10.73 20.97
C LEU A 628 -26.01 -9.54 21.95
N LEU A 629 -27.01 -8.66 21.81
CA LEU A 629 -27.19 -7.53 22.73
C LEU A 629 -27.44 -8.01 24.16
N ALA A 630 -28.32 -9.00 24.35
CA ALA A 630 -28.62 -9.56 25.66
C ALA A 630 -27.36 -10.11 26.35
N MET A 631 -26.51 -10.84 25.62
CA MET A 631 -25.23 -11.33 26.12
C MET A 631 -24.30 -10.19 26.55
N ALA A 632 -24.19 -9.16 25.71
CA ALA A 632 -23.28 -8.05 25.98
C ALA A 632 -23.74 -7.14 27.13
N THR A 633 -25.04 -7.15 27.46
CA THR A 633 -25.64 -6.40 28.57
C THR A 633 -25.90 -7.22 29.85
N ALA A 634 -25.54 -8.51 29.86
CA ALA A 634 -25.66 -9.34 31.05
C ALA A 634 -24.73 -8.84 32.18
N ASP A 635 -25.10 -9.10 33.44
CA ASP A 635 -24.35 -8.63 34.61
C ASP A 635 -22.89 -9.16 34.62
N ASP A 636 -22.69 -10.37 34.10
CA ASP A 636 -21.41 -11.05 33.95
C ASP A 636 -20.74 -10.83 32.58
N SER A 637 -21.22 -9.88 31.78
CA SER A 637 -20.69 -9.59 30.44
C SER A 637 -19.18 -9.32 30.47
N VAL A 638 -18.47 -9.91 29.52
CA VAL A 638 -17.01 -9.75 29.33
C VAL A 638 -16.65 -8.50 28.52
N ILE A 639 -17.64 -7.85 27.89
CA ILE A 639 -17.45 -6.72 27.00
C ILE A 639 -17.43 -5.41 27.80
N ASP A 640 -16.50 -4.51 27.48
CA ASP A 640 -16.47 -3.19 28.08
C ASP A 640 -17.51 -2.28 27.40
N ALA A 641 -18.65 -2.08 28.08
CA ALA A 641 -19.75 -1.28 27.58
C ALA A 641 -19.37 0.15 27.20
N LYS A 642 -18.40 0.76 27.90
CA LYS A 642 -17.94 2.13 27.62
C LYS A 642 -17.07 2.18 26.37
N LYS A 643 -16.13 1.25 26.22
CA LYS A 643 -15.24 1.19 25.04
C LYS A 643 -16.00 0.85 23.75
N VAL A 644 -17.04 0.03 23.87
CA VAL A 644 -17.82 -0.44 22.71
C VAL A 644 -18.97 0.50 22.36
N GLY A 645 -19.50 1.26 23.33
CA GLY A 645 -20.69 2.11 23.13
C GLY A 645 -21.97 1.29 23.06
N ILE A 646 -22.13 0.30 23.95
CA ILE A 646 -23.31 -0.58 23.96
C ILE A 646 -24.56 0.23 24.33
N VAL A 647 -25.59 0.17 23.50
CA VAL A 647 -26.90 0.76 23.78
C VAL A 647 -27.87 -0.36 24.12
N SER A 648 -28.19 -0.49 25.41
CA SER A 648 -29.09 -1.53 25.93
C SER A 648 -30.48 -1.45 25.30
N LEU A 649 -31.23 -2.55 25.26
CA LEU A 649 -32.58 -2.54 24.68
C LEU A 649 -33.51 -1.51 25.35
N ALA A 650 -33.42 -1.36 26.68
CA ALA A 650 -34.17 -0.36 27.41
C ALA A 650 -33.86 1.07 26.95
N GLU A 651 -32.57 1.38 26.74
CA GLU A 651 -32.15 2.67 26.22
C GLU A 651 -32.57 2.87 24.74
N ARG A 652 -32.55 1.80 23.93
CA ARG A 652 -33.08 1.86 22.55
C ARG A 652 -34.56 2.22 22.53
N MET A 653 -35.36 1.67 23.45
CA MET A 653 -36.79 2.01 23.56
C MET A 653 -36.99 3.48 23.93
N GLU A 654 -36.19 4.02 24.86
CA GLU A 654 -36.27 5.44 25.23
C GLU A 654 -35.90 6.35 24.06
N ARG A 655 -34.81 6.03 23.35
CA ARG A 655 -34.40 6.76 22.14
C ARG A 655 -35.46 6.65 21.03
N LEU A 656 -36.09 5.49 20.87
CA LEU A 656 -37.18 5.28 19.92
C LEU A 656 -38.40 6.15 20.26
N ARG A 657 -38.75 6.34 21.54
CA ARG A 657 -39.81 7.29 21.95
C ARG A 657 -39.48 8.70 21.49
N SER A 658 -38.30 9.20 21.86
CA SER A 658 -37.84 10.55 21.49
C SER A 658 -37.81 10.75 19.97
N PHE A 659 -37.32 9.75 19.23
CA PHE A 659 -37.34 9.76 17.77
C PHE A 659 -38.77 9.82 17.22
N CYS A 660 -39.69 8.99 17.73
CA CYS A 660 -41.09 9.01 17.30
C CYS A 660 -41.77 10.35 17.55
N GLU A 661 -41.45 11.03 18.66
CA GLU A 661 -41.97 12.37 18.99
C GLU A 661 -41.48 13.44 18.02
N SER A 662 -40.29 13.27 17.46
CA SER A 662 -39.72 14.19 16.47
C SER A 662 -40.26 14.00 15.05
N ILE A 663 -40.96 12.89 14.76
CA ILE A 663 -41.52 12.64 13.43
C ILE A 663 -42.65 13.65 13.17
N PRO A 664 -42.62 14.41 12.05
CA PRO A 664 -43.71 15.32 11.66
C PRO A 664 -45.07 14.62 11.62
N ALA A 665 -46.13 15.32 12.04
CA ALA A 665 -47.46 14.73 12.22
C ALA A 665 -48.02 14.11 10.92
N GLU A 666 -47.72 14.74 9.78
CA GLU A 666 -48.08 14.28 8.44
C GLU A 666 -47.44 12.94 8.02
N PHE A 667 -46.42 12.48 8.73
CA PHE A 667 -45.72 11.20 8.48
C PHE A 667 -46.05 10.14 9.55
N ARG A 668 -46.93 10.45 10.52
CA ARG A 668 -47.30 9.51 11.59
C ARG A 668 -48.43 8.56 11.20
N GLU A 669 -49.23 8.96 10.21
CA GLU A 669 -50.32 8.16 9.67
C GLU A 669 -50.11 7.87 8.18
N PRO A 670 -50.55 6.70 7.69
CA PRO A 670 -50.53 6.41 6.26
C PRO A 670 -51.42 7.43 5.53
N LYS A 671 -50.92 8.02 4.42
CA LYS A 671 -51.74 8.91 3.60
C LYS A 671 -53.01 8.18 3.14
N SER A 672 -54.18 8.70 3.53
CA SER A 672 -55.46 8.19 3.07
C SER A 672 -55.56 8.36 1.55
N LYS A 673 -56.06 7.34 0.86
CA LYS A 673 -56.51 7.52 -0.52
C LYS A 673 -57.73 8.45 -0.49
N SER A 674 -57.57 9.71 -0.87
CA SER A 674 -58.71 10.59 -1.13
C SER A 674 -59.46 10.08 -2.36
N ASN A 675 -60.70 9.65 -2.13
CA ASN A 675 -61.72 9.59 -3.16
C ASN A 675 -62.23 11.02 -3.36
N ASP A 676 -61.70 11.75 -4.33
CA ASP A 676 -62.41 12.88 -4.93
C ASP A 676 -62.56 12.61 -6.42
N LYS A 677 -63.74 12.05 -6.74
CA LYS A 677 -64.33 12.09 -8.08
C LYS A 677 -65.41 13.18 -8.03
N ASN A 678 -65.27 14.13 -8.96
CA ASN A 678 -66.23 15.13 -9.44
C ASN A 678 -65.82 16.58 -9.14
N ASP A 679 -66.09 17.43 -10.14
CA ASP A 679 -65.67 18.82 -10.35
C ASP A 679 -64.25 18.91 -10.95
N GLU A 680 -64.00 19.19 -12.23
CA GLU A 680 -64.80 19.85 -13.26
C GLU A 680 -64.53 19.25 -14.65
N LYS A 681 -65.62 19.11 -15.42
CA LYS A 681 -65.62 18.70 -16.82
C LYS A 681 -66.43 19.75 -17.59
N GLU A 682 -65.76 20.76 -18.14
CA GLU A 682 -66.18 21.69 -19.21
C GLU A 682 -64.97 22.62 -19.44
N ALA A 683 -64.26 22.70 -20.57
CA ALA A 683 -64.58 22.53 -21.99
C ALA A 683 -63.38 21.85 -22.70
N ALA A 684 -63.56 20.76 -23.46
CA ALA A 684 -63.85 20.75 -24.91
C ALA A 684 -62.84 21.60 -25.71
N SER A 685 -61.98 21.06 -26.57
CA SER A 685 -62.24 20.13 -27.69
C SER A 685 -60.90 19.48 -28.13
N ALA A 686 -60.73 18.17 -28.22
CA ALA A 686 -61.35 17.14 -29.09
C ALA A 686 -60.92 17.21 -30.57
N SER A 687 -59.90 16.42 -30.93
CA SER A 687 -59.95 15.38 -31.98
C SER A 687 -58.54 14.83 -32.26
N VAL A 688 -58.24 13.55 -32.55
CA VAL A 688 -58.99 12.28 -32.65
C VAL A 688 -57.93 11.16 -32.80
N ASN A 689 -58.15 10.03 -32.11
CA ASN A 689 -57.75 8.61 -32.36
C ASN A 689 -56.25 8.25 -32.47
N GLY A 690 -55.70 7.24 -31.78
CA GLY A 690 -56.20 5.89 -31.42
C GLY A 690 -55.31 4.87 -32.18
N ALA A 691 -54.73 3.80 -31.63
CA ALA A 691 -54.97 2.99 -30.44
C ALA A 691 -53.65 2.29 -30.02
N ASP A 692 -53.50 1.91 -28.75
CA ASP A 692 -53.10 0.53 -28.47
C ASP A 692 -53.57 0.06 -27.08
N ALA A 693 -53.95 -1.21 -27.06
CA ALA A 693 -54.74 -1.84 -26.01
C ALA A 693 -53.88 -2.52 -24.94
N SER A 694 -54.33 -2.33 -23.70
CA SER A 694 -54.25 -3.23 -22.54
C SER A 694 -53.66 -4.64 -22.72
N VAL A 695 -52.79 -5.05 -21.79
CA VAL A 695 -53.13 -6.08 -20.79
C VAL A 695 -52.42 -5.78 -19.48
N SER A 696 -53.20 -5.86 -18.40
CA SER A 696 -52.82 -5.69 -17.00
C SER A 696 -52.48 -7.03 -16.33
N THR A 697 -51.94 -6.88 -15.11
CA THR A 697 -52.27 -7.64 -13.87
C THR A 697 -51.38 -8.78 -13.37
N SER A 698 -51.08 -8.66 -12.07
CA SER A 698 -50.94 -9.68 -10.99
C SER A 698 -49.73 -10.62 -11.04
N ILE A 699 -48.77 -10.48 -10.11
CA ILE A 699 -48.75 -11.02 -8.73
C ILE A 699 -48.88 -12.55 -8.67
N SER A 700 -47.80 -13.24 -8.34
CA SER A 700 -47.73 -14.21 -7.23
C SER A 700 -46.32 -14.75 -7.07
N GLY A 701 -45.76 -14.63 -5.87
CA GLY A 701 -44.74 -15.56 -5.43
C GLY A 701 -45.39 -16.87 -5.02
N SER A 702 -44.76 -17.99 -5.36
CA SER A 702 -44.60 -19.14 -4.48
C SER A 702 -43.73 -20.23 -5.11
N ALA A 703 -42.61 -20.47 -4.44
CA ALA A 703 -41.96 -21.74 -4.15
C ALA A 703 -41.33 -22.59 -5.28
N VAL A 704 -40.17 -23.14 -4.89
CA VAL A 704 -39.46 -24.32 -5.41
C VAL A 704 -38.53 -24.06 -6.60
N GLY A 705 -37.24 -24.29 -6.35
CA GLY A 705 -36.16 -24.63 -7.28
C GLY A 705 -36.17 -23.98 -8.67
N ALA A 706 -35.17 -23.16 -8.97
CA ALA A 706 -34.89 -22.77 -10.34
C ALA A 706 -33.38 -22.77 -10.52
N SER A 707 -32.82 -23.72 -11.27
CA SER A 707 -32.81 -23.67 -12.73
C SER A 707 -32.16 -22.38 -13.19
N THR A 708 -30.89 -22.49 -13.57
CA THR A 708 -30.18 -21.58 -14.47
C THR A 708 -31.05 -21.31 -15.70
N LYS A 709 -31.88 -20.25 -15.67
CA LYS A 709 -32.46 -19.73 -16.90
C LYS A 709 -31.46 -18.79 -17.52
N ASP A 710 -31.22 -19.01 -18.80
CA ASP A 710 -30.21 -18.32 -19.57
C ASP A 710 -30.66 -16.87 -19.81
N PRO A 711 -29.82 -15.83 -19.59
CA PRO A 711 -30.14 -14.45 -19.96
C PRO A 711 -30.61 -14.27 -21.41
N LYS A 712 -30.27 -15.21 -22.30
CA LYS A 712 -30.77 -15.28 -23.67
C LYS A 712 -32.27 -15.58 -23.76
N ASP A 713 -32.84 -16.31 -22.81
CA ASP A 713 -34.25 -16.74 -22.81
C ASP A 713 -35.21 -15.57 -22.53
N ASP A 714 -34.72 -14.50 -21.88
CA ASP A 714 -35.50 -13.31 -21.51
C ASP A 714 -35.22 -12.09 -22.44
N TYR A 715 -34.44 -12.29 -23.52
CA TYR A 715 -34.11 -11.23 -24.49
C TYR A 715 -35.12 -11.19 -25.64
N ASP A 716 -35.85 -10.07 -25.78
CA ASP A 716 -36.86 -9.84 -26.82
C ASP A 716 -36.39 -8.91 -27.97
N GLY A 717 -35.10 -8.54 -27.97
CA GLY A 717 -34.53 -7.61 -28.94
C GLY A 717 -34.09 -8.24 -30.28
N PRO A 718 -33.58 -7.44 -31.23
CA PRO A 718 -33.08 -7.94 -32.51
C PRO A 718 -31.89 -8.91 -32.32
N PRO A 719 -31.70 -9.91 -33.21
CA PRO A 719 -30.57 -10.82 -33.09
C PRO A 719 -29.25 -10.06 -33.26
N ILE A 720 -28.22 -10.45 -32.51
CA ILE A 720 -26.89 -9.82 -32.60
C ILE A 720 -26.26 -9.99 -33.98
N SER A 721 -26.63 -11.07 -34.69
CA SER A 721 -26.31 -11.30 -36.11
C SER A 721 -26.87 -10.23 -37.04
N ALA A 722 -27.75 -9.34 -36.59
CA ALA A 722 -28.14 -8.18 -37.38
C ALA A 722 -26.99 -7.18 -37.54
N LEU A 723 -26.03 -7.10 -36.61
CA LEU A 723 -24.85 -6.23 -36.67
C LEU A 723 -23.71 -6.90 -37.47
N ASP A 724 -23.03 -6.11 -38.31
CA ASP A 724 -21.84 -6.54 -39.05
C ASP A 724 -20.57 -6.05 -38.35
N ILE A 725 -20.14 -6.77 -37.30
CA ILE A 725 -18.93 -6.47 -36.55
C ILE A 725 -17.78 -7.31 -37.12
N ARG A 726 -16.76 -6.66 -37.66
CA ARG A 726 -15.61 -7.31 -38.30
C ARG A 726 -14.29 -6.91 -37.65
N VAL A 727 -13.30 -7.79 -37.76
CA VAL A 727 -11.91 -7.47 -37.43
C VAL A 727 -11.34 -6.56 -38.52
N GLY A 728 -10.88 -5.37 -38.13
CA GLY A 728 -10.22 -4.42 -39.03
C GLY A 728 -8.77 -4.15 -38.62
N ARG A 729 -7.94 -3.71 -39.56
CA ARG A 729 -6.59 -3.19 -39.29
C ARG A 729 -6.54 -1.71 -39.62
N ILE A 730 -6.16 -0.89 -38.65
CA ILE A 730 -5.94 0.54 -38.88
C ILE A 730 -4.67 0.69 -39.73
N THR A 731 -4.81 1.17 -40.95
CA THR A 731 -3.67 1.39 -41.87
C THR A 731 -3.08 2.78 -41.73
N LYS A 732 -3.88 3.75 -41.30
CA LYS A 732 -3.48 5.15 -41.19
C LYS A 732 -4.37 5.92 -40.21
N VAL A 733 -3.79 6.83 -39.43
CA VAL A 733 -4.51 7.75 -38.54
C VAL A 733 -4.01 9.17 -38.73
N TRP A 734 -4.92 10.14 -38.80
CA TRP A 734 -4.58 11.55 -38.84
C TRP A 734 -5.60 12.39 -38.07
N GLU A 735 -5.19 13.60 -37.69
CA GLU A 735 -6.08 14.53 -37.00
C GLU A 735 -7.17 15.06 -37.92
N HIS A 736 -8.40 15.12 -37.40
CA HIS A 736 -9.51 15.69 -38.15
C HIS A 736 -9.27 17.20 -38.39
N PRO A 737 -9.39 17.70 -39.64
CA PRO A 737 -8.97 19.06 -40.00
C PRO A 737 -9.77 20.17 -39.30
N GLU A 738 -11.02 19.89 -38.95
CA GLU A 738 -11.96 20.87 -38.36
C GLU A 738 -12.42 20.51 -36.94
N ALA A 739 -11.87 19.44 -36.32
CA ALA A 739 -12.30 18.98 -35.00
C ALA A 739 -11.12 18.50 -34.14
N ASP A 740 -10.91 19.18 -33.02
CA ASP A 740 -9.81 18.95 -32.06
C ASP A 740 -9.93 17.64 -31.27
N LYS A 741 -11.11 17.03 -31.25
CA LYS A 741 -11.40 15.78 -30.53
C LYS A 741 -11.54 14.54 -31.43
N LEU A 742 -11.41 14.67 -32.75
CA LEU A 742 -11.57 13.56 -33.68
C LEU A 742 -10.26 13.16 -34.36
N TYR A 743 -10.09 11.85 -34.54
CA TYR A 743 -9.20 11.28 -35.54
C TYR A 743 -9.99 10.84 -36.76
N CYS A 744 -9.30 10.86 -37.90
CA CYS A 744 -9.69 10.24 -39.14
C CYS A 744 -8.79 9.02 -39.36
N GLU A 745 -9.39 7.89 -39.73
CA GLU A 745 -8.74 6.59 -39.80
C GLU A 745 -9.04 5.95 -41.16
N GLU A 746 -8.04 5.32 -41.78
CA GLU A 746 -8.25 4.31 -42.81
C GLU A 746 -8.14 2.94 -42.15
N ILE A 747 -9.18 2.12 -42.29
CA ILE A 747 -9.26 0.80 -41.67
C ILE A 747 -9.60 -0.24 -42.73
N ASP A 748 -8.67 -1.17 -42.94
CA ASP A 748 -8.88 -2.35 -43.76
C ASP A 748 -9.76 -3.35 -43.01
N VAL A 749 -10.98 -3.59 -43.50
CA VAL A 749 -11.94 -4.55 -42.94
C VAL A 749 -12.19 -5.73 -43.90
N GLY A 750 -11.22 -6.03 -44.77
CA GLY A 750 -11.28 -7.13 -45.74
C GLY A 750 -12.19 -6.84 -46.94
N GLU A 751 -12.45 -5.56 -47.23
CA GLU A 751 -13.16 -5.10 -48.43
C GLU A 751 -12.16 -4.68 -49.52
N ALA A 752 -12.65 -4.40 -50.73
CA ALA A 752 -11.79 -4.03 -51.86
C ALA A 752 -10.97 -2.75 -51.61
N GLU A 753 -11.53 -1.82 -50.83
CA GLU A 753 -10.87 -0.57 -50.41
C GLU A 753 -11.01 -0.39 -48.90
N PRO A 754 -9.99 0.13 -48.19
CA PRO A 754 -10.10 0.47 -46.77
C PRO A 754 -11.22 1.48 -46.51
N ARG A 755 -11.93 1.31 -45.38
CA ARG A 755 -12.98 2.23 -44.98
C ARG A 755 -12.40 3.46 -44.30
N THR A 756 -12.98 4.60 -44.59
CA THR A 756 -12.67 5.86 -43.90
C THR A 756 -13.61 6.05 -42.72
N ILE A 757 -13.06 6.15 -41.50
CA ILE A 757 -13.83 6.25 -40.26
C ILE A 757 -13.32 7.43 -39.44
N ALA A 758 -14.25 8.20 -38.86
CA ALA A 758 -13.90 9.21 -37.87
C ALA A 758 -14.27 8.72 -36.46
N SER A 759 -13.30 8.77 -35.55
CA SER A 759 -13.44 8.35 -34.15
C SER A 759 -13.06 9.53 -33.24
N GLY A 760 -13.63 9.61 -32.05
CA GLY A 760 -13.20 10.62 -31.06
C GLY A 760 -12.16 10.10 -30.08
N LEU A 761 -11.27 9.23 -30.57
CA LEU A 761 -10.21 8.64 -29.76
C LEU A 761 -9.07 9.60 -29.44
N ARG A 762 -9.04 10.78 -30.05
CA ARG A 762 -7.98 11.79 -29.87
C ARG A 762 -7.68 12.21 -28.43
N PRO A 763 -8.66 12.36 -27.52
CA PRO A 763 -8.38 12.64 -26.11
C PRO A 763 -7.76 11.47 -25.34
N TYR A 764 -7.85 10.24 -25.87
CA TYR A 764 -7.58 9.01 -25.13
C TYR A 764 -6.38 8.23 -25.67
N LEU A 765 -6.12 8.30 -26.98
CA LEU A 765 -5.09 7.53 -27.69
C LEU A 765 -4.24 8.45 -28.57
N GLN A 766 -2.97 8.10 -28.74
CA GLN A 766 -2.09 8.74 -29.72
C GLN A 766 -2.13 7.96 -31.04
N PRO A 767 -1.86 8.60 -32.20
CA PRO A 767 -1.90 7.92 -33.50
C PRO A 767 -0.97 6.69 -33.56
N GLU A 768 0.19 6.76 -32.92
CA GLU A 768 1.17 5.67 -32.89
C GLU A 768 0.68 4.44 -32.11
N ASP A 769 -0.26 4.62 -31.19
CA ASP A 769 -0.89 3.53 -30.42
C ASP A 769 -2.03 2.85 -31.19
N MET A 770 -2.38 3.37 -32.38
CA MET A 770 -3.52 2.96 -33.19
C MET A 770 -3.10 2.40 -34.55
N GLU A 771 -2.15 3.05 -35.23
CA GLU A 771 -1.66 2.60 -36.53
C GLU A 771 -1.10 1.17 -36.49
N GLY A 772 -1.52 0.34 -37.45
CA GLY A 772 -1.12 -1.06 -37.58
C GLY A 772 -1.83 -2.03 -36.64
N ARG A 773 -2.67 -1.55 -35.70
CA ARG A 773 -3.41 -2.42 -34.77
C ARG A 773 -4.63 -3.07 -35.41
N LEU A 774 -4.95 -4.27 -34.89
CA LEU A 774 -6.24 -4.89 -35.11
C LEU A 774 -7.28 -4.30 -34.15
N VAL A 775 -8.48 -4.03 -34.66
CA VAL A 775 -9.61 -3.45 -33.94
C VAL A 775 -10.90 -4.14 -34.39
N LEU A 776 -12.00 -3.93 -33.66
CA LEU A 776 -13.33 -4.36 -34.11
C LEU A 776 -14.09 -3.17 -34.72
N VAL A 777 -14.73 -3.37 -35.86
CA VAL A 777 -15.42 -2.32 -36.61
C VAL A 777 -16.84 -2.75 -36.96
N LEU A 778 -17.82 -1.91 -36.63
CA LEU A 778 -19.20 -2.08 -37.07
C LEU A 778 -19.38 -1.46 -38.47
N CYS A 779 -19.67 -2.32 -39.46
CA CYS A 779 -19.58 -2.01 -40.88
C CYS A 779 -20.93 -1.74 -41.57
N ASN A 780 -22.06 -2.15 -40.99
CA ASN A 780 -23.39 -1.97 -41.61
C ASN A 780 -24.18 -0.76 -41.08
N LEU A 781 -23.47 0.30 -40.67
CA LEU A 781 -24.07 1.60 -40.37
C LEU A 781 -24.10 2.47 -41.62
N LYS A 782 -25.20 3.20 -41.80
CA LYS A 782 -25.29 4.22 -42.86
C LYS A 782 -24.23 5.30 -42.63
N GLU A 783 -23.54 5.69 -43.70
CA GLU A 783 -22.55 6.79 -43.69
C GLU A 783 -23.10 8.03 -42.99
N ARG A 784 -22.28 8.61 -42.09
CA ARG A 784 -22.57 9.90 -41.44
C ARG A 784 -21.39 10.82 -41.61
N LYS A 785 -21.67 12.10 -41.85
CA LYS A 785 -20.64 13.15 -41.85
C LYS A 785 -20.42 13.66 -40.43
N LEU A 786 -19.24 13.42 -39.89
CA LEU A 786 -18.78 13.94 -38.61
C LEU A 786 -17.95 15.19 -38.86
N VAL A 787 -18.49 16.37 -38.54
CA VAL A 787 -17.83 17.68 -38.82
C VAL A 787 -17.32 17.76 -40.27
N GLY A 788 -18.18 17.39 -41.22
CA GLY A 788 -17.86 17.43 -42.66
C GLY A 788 -17.13 16.20 -43.21
N PHE A 789 -16.50 15.37 -42.37
CA PHE A 789 -15.78 14.18 -42.81
C PHE A 789 -16.68 12.92 -42.87
N PRO A 790 -16.71 12.18 -43.98
CA PRO A 790 -17.55 10.99 -44.12
C PRO A 790 -16.99 9.82 -43.29
N SER A 791 -17.81 9.27 -42.40
CA SER A 791 -17.49 8.09 -41.61
C SER A 791 -18.33 6.90 -42.09
N HIS A 792 -17.65 5.86 -42.60
CA HIS A 792 -18.24 4.66 -43.19
C HIS A 792 -18.25 3.46 -42.23
N GLY A 793 -18.25 3.71 -40.93
CA GLY A 793 -18.19 2.66 -39.92
C GLY A 793 -17.90 3.23 -38.55
N MET A 794 -17.60 2.33 -37.61
CA MET A 794 -17.59 2.66 -36.20
C MET A 794 -16.68 1.66 -35.42
N VAL A 795 -15.53 2.11 -34.90
CA VAL A 795 -14.48 1.33 -34.16
C VAL A 795 -14.78 1.00 -32.68
N LEU A 796 -15.11 -0.25 -32.34
CA LEU A 796 -15.58 -0.61 -30.99
C LEU A 796 -14.51 -0.36 -29.91
N CYS A 797 -14.93 0.35 -28.87
CA CYS A 797 -14.10 0.69 -27.72
C CYS A 797 -14.83 0.30 -26.42
N ALA A 798 -14.04 -0.07 -25.41
CA ALA A 798 -14.50 -0.14 -24.04
C ALA A 798 -14.24 1.22 -23.37
N SER A 799 -15.11 1.60 -22.44
CA SER A 799 -14.97 2.85 -21.68
C SER A 799 -15.43 2.61 -20.25
N ASN A 800 -14.79 3.27 -19.28
CA ASN A 800 -15.23 3.26 -17.88
C ASN A 800 -16.50 4.12 -17.64
N SER A 801 -17.06 4.09 -16.43
CA SER A 801 -18.45 4.54 -16.17
C SER A 801 -18.63 6.05 -16.25
N ASP A 802 -17.53 6.81 -16.10
CA ASP A 802 -17.47 8.26 -16.24
C ASP A 802 -16.88 8.72 -17.57
N HIS A 803 -16.59 7.81 -18.50
CA HIS A 803 -15.96 8.06 -19.80
C HIS A 803 -14.60 8.78 -19.75
N SER A 804 -13.90 8.69 -18.61
CA SER A 804 -12.56 9.26 -18.43
C SER A 804 -11.44 8.38 -19.03
N ASP A 805 -11.68 7.07 -19.19
CA ASP A 805 -10.80 6.13 -19.89
C ASP A 805 -11.58 5.44 -21.02
N VAL A 806 -11.02 5.45 -22.22
CA VAL A 806 -11.57 4.82 -23.43
C VAL A 806 -10.45 4.08 -24.11
N ARG A 807 -10.64 2.77 -24.35
CA ARG A 807 -9.63 1.88 -24.94
C ARG A 807 -10.23 1.05 -26.06
N LEU A 808 -9.43 0.73 -27.07
CA LEU A 808 -9.81 -0.17 -28.16
C LEU A 808 -10.12 -1.57 -27.63
N VAL A 809 -11.15 -2.20 -28.19
CA VAL A 809 -11.37 -3.65 -28.03
C VAL A 809 -10.41 -4.39 -28.96
N ASN A 810 -9.64 -5.32 -28.39
CA ASN A 810 -8.56 -6.02 -29.07
C ASN A 810 -9.01 -7.42 -29.50
N PRO A 811 -9.11 -7.70 -30.82
CA PRO A 811 -9.18 -9.07 -31.29
C PRO A 811 -7.84 -9.81 -31.04
N PRO A 812 -7.83 -11.16 -31.03
CA PRO A 812 -6.59 -11.94 -30.96
C PRO A 812 -5.60 -11.54 -32.06
N ILE A 813 -4.29 -11.64 -31.79
CA ILE A 813 -3.23 -11.25 -32.74
C ILE A 813 -3.34 -12.02 -34.07
N ASP A 814 -3.77 -13.28 -34.02
CA ASP A 814 -3.90 -14.16 -35.18
C ASP A 814 -5.28 -14.06 -35.88
N ALA A 815 -6.14 -13.12 -35.46
CA ALA A 815 -7.45 -12.93 -36.08
C ALA A 815 -7.33 -12.41 -37.52
N LYS A 816 -8.16 -12.93 -38.42
CA LYS A 816 -8.10 -12.57 -39.84
C LYS A 816 -8.81 -11.25 -40.10
N ILE A 817 -8.17 -10.36 -40.86
CA ILE A 817 -8.78 -9.09 -41.28
C ILE A 817 -10.03 -9.39 -42.13
N GLY A 818 -11.11 -8.70 -41.83
CA GLY A 818 -12.43 -8.87 -42.43
C GLY A 818 -13.25 -10.05 -41.91
N GLU A 819 -12.69 -10.86 -41.00
CA GLU A 819 -13.47 -11.89 -40.34
C GLU A 819 -14.54 -11.26 -39.45
N ARG A 820 -15.73 -11.87 -39.47
CA ARG A 820 -16.86 -11.45 -38.66
C ARG A 820 -16.75 -12.01 -37.24
N VAL A 821 -17.01 -11.17 -36.25
CA VAL A 821 -17.08 -11.58 -34.85
C VAL A 821 -18.34 -12.41 -34.64
N THR A 822 -18.16 -13.58 -34.04
CA THR A 822 -19.23 -14.51 -33.66
C THR A 822 -19.43 -14.47 -32.15
N ILE A 823 -20.61 -14.90 -31.70
CA ILE A 823 -20.93 -15.00 -30.29
C ILE A 823 -21.49 -16.41 -30.06
N PRO A 824 -20.87 -17.23 -29.20
CA PRO A 824 -21.35 -18.58 -28.91
C PRO A 824 -22.84 -18.59 -28.54
N ASP A 825 -23.51 -19.69 -28.81
CA ASP A 825 -24.96 -19.87 -28.60
C ASP A 825 -25.88 -19.02 -29.48
N PHE A 826 -25.40 -18.06 -30.29
CA PHE A 826 -26.21 -17.36 -31.28
C PHE A 826 -26.00 -17.95 -32.68
N ASP A 827 -27.09 -18.09 -33.45
CA ASP A 827 -27.01 -18.66 -34.78
C ASP A 827 -26.54 -17.60 -35.80
N PHE A 828 -25.41 -17.89 -36.43
CA PHE A 828 -24.85 -17.09 -37.52
C PHE A 828 -24.91 -17.85 -38.86
N GLU A 829 -25.58 -19.01 -38.91
CA GLU A 829 -25.79 -19.81 -40.10
C GLU A 829 -27.18 -19.56 -40.72
N GLY A 830 -27.32 -19.71 -42.04
CA GLY A 830 -28.59 -19.52 -42.74
C GLY A 830 -29.05 -18.05 -42.91
N GLU A 831 -30.30 -17.85 -43.35
CA GLU A 831 -30.84 -16.50 -43.67
C GLU A 831 -30.97 -15.57 -42.45
N GLU A 832 -31.03 -16.12 -41.22
CA GLU A 832 -31.10 -15.36 -39.97
C GLU A 832 -29.71 -14.94 -39.42
N GLY A 833 -28.65 -15.55 -39.93
CA GLY A 833 -27.26 -15.19 -39.61
C GLY A 833 -26.73 -13.99 -40.40
N GLU A 834 -27.36 -13.62 -41.52
CA GLU A 834 -26.90 -12.55 -42.40
C GLU A 834 -27.10 -11.13 -41.79
N PRO A 835 -26.10 -10.24 -41.87
CA PRO A 835 -26.23 -8.88 -41.36
C PRO A 835 -27.36 -8.13 -42.05
N PHE A 836 -28.06 -7.28 -41.29
CA PHE A 836 -29.09 -6.43 -41.88
C PHE A 836 -28.43 -5.36 -42.78
N ALA A 837 -29.06 -5.08 -43.92
CA ALA A 837 -28.66 -3.95 -44.77
C ALA A 837 -28.72 -2.62 -43.99
N GLU A 838 -27.84 -1.66 -44.32
CA GLU A 838 -27.67 -0.39 -43.60
C GLU A 838 -28.97 0.37 -43.35
N ASN A 839 -29.88 0.37 -44.34
CA ASN A 839 -31.19 1.01 -44.25
C ASN A 839 -32.10 0.39 -43.17
N LYS A 840 -31.96 -0.92 -42.93
CA LYS A 840 -32.74 -1.68 -41.95
C LYS A 840 -32.20 -1.47 -40.54
N ILE A 841 -30.87 -1.29 -40.37
CA ILE A 841 -30.23 -0.95 -39.09
C ILE A 841 -30.77 0.36 -38.52
N GLY A 842 -30.73 1.43 -39.32
CA GLY A 842 -31.19 2.76 -38.88
C GLY A 842 -32.70 2.83 -38.65
N LYS A 843 -33.52 2.21 -39.51
CA LYS A 843 -35.00 2.23 -39.38
C LYS A 843 -35.50 1.48 -38.15
N LYS A 844 -34.87 0.36 -37.79
CA LYS A 844 -35.27 -0.48 -36.65
C LYS A 844 -34.55 -0.12 -35.34
N LYS A 845 -33.67 0.89 -35.34
CA LYS A 845 -32.85 1.27 -34.17
C LYS A 845 -32.10 0.07 -33.56
N VAL A 846 -31.58 -0.80 -34.43
CA VAL A 846 -31.06 -2.14 -34.06
C VAL A 846 -29.88 -2.02 -33.08
N PHE A 847 -28.96 -1.11 -33.38
CA PHE A 847 -27.80 -0.88 -32.51
C PHE A 847 -28.23 -0.31 -31.16
N GLU A 848 -29.18 0.62 -31.12
CA GLU A 848 -29.70 1.19 -29.87
C GLU A 848 -30.41 0.17 -28.99
N SER A 849 -31.04 -0.85 -29.57
CA SER A 849 -31.67 -1.97 -28.84
C SER A 849 -30.65 -2.99 -28.31
N ILE A 850 -29.55 -3.21 -29.03
CA ILE A 850 -28.52 -4.20 -28.67
C ILE A 850 -27.49 -3.61 -27.69
N ALA A 851 -27.13 -2.34 -27.84
CA ALA A 851 -26.06 -1.67 -27.09
C ALA A 851 -26.14 -1.80 -25.55
N PRO A 852 -27.32 -1.81 -24.88
CA PRO A 852 -27.40 -1.99 -23.43
C PRO A 852 -26.91 -3.37 -22.93
N TYR A 853 -26.87 -4.37 -23.83
CA TYR A 853 -26.51 -5.75 -23.52
C TYR A 853 -25.07 -6.08 -23.93
N LEU A 854 -24.35 -5.12 -24.51
CA LEU A 854 -22.94 -5.22 -24.87
C LEU A 854 -22.09 -4.70 -23.72
N VAL A 855 -21.47 -5.61 -22.97
CA VAL A 855 -20.71 -5.31 -21.74
C VAL A 855 -19.32 -5.89 -21.83
N THR A 856 -18.38 -5.40 -21.03
CA THR A 856 -17.11 -6.09 -20.82
C THR A 856 -17.17 -6.79 -19.47
N SER A 857 -16.81 -8.07 -19.40
CA SER A 857 -16.78 -8.80 -18.14
C SER A 857 -15.64 -8.33 -17.24
N LYS A 858 -15.67 -8.76 -15.97
CA LYS A 858 -14.60 -8.50 -14.99
C LYS A 858 -13.21 -9.00 -15.44
N TYR A 859 -13.16 -9.89 -16.43
CA TYR A 859 -11.92 -10.42 -17.00
C TYR A 859 -11.43 -9.64 -18.23
N GLY A 860 -12.07 -8.51 -18.56
CA GLY A 860 -11.75 -7.76 -19.76
C GLY A 860 -12.18 -8.49 -21.03
N VAL A 861 -13.28 -9.23 -21.02
CA VAL A 861 -13.81 -9.90 -22.23
C VAL A 861 -15.11 -9.21 -22.66
N PRO A 862 -15.21 -8.68 -23.89
CA PRO A 862 -16.45 -8.13 -24.42
C PRO A 862 -17.48 -9.25 -24.65
N GLU A 863 -18.69 -9.05 -24.15
CA GLU A 863 -19.75 -10.04 -24.09
C GLU A 863 -21.11 -9.46 -24.52
N PHE A 864 -21.94 -10.31 -25.13
CA PHE A 864 -23.37 -10.04 -25.36
C PHE A 864 -24.20 -11.08 -24.60
N LEU A 865 -25.06 -10.63 -23.68
CA LEU A 865 -25.88 -11.51 -22.83
C LEU A 865 -25.05 -12.63 -22.14
N GLY A 866 -23.83 -12.28 -21.70
CA GLY A 866 -22.90 -13.17 -21.02
C GLY A 866 -22.09 -14.11 -21.92
N ARG A 867 -22.12 -13.93 -23.26
CA ARG A 867 -21.32 -14.73 -24.20
C ARG A 867 -20.21 -13.91 -24.82
N PRO A 868 -18.99 -14.46 -24.90
CA PRO A 868 -17.83 -13.72 -25.36
C PRO A 868 -17.87 -13.45 -26.87
N PHE A 869 -17.25 -12.35 -27.27
CA PHE A 869 -16.95 -12.10 -28.68
C PHE A 869 -15.80 -13.01 -29.11
N MET A 870 -16.04 -13.79 -30.16
CA MET A 870 -15.13 -14.81 -30.66
C MET A 870 -14.74 -14.55 -32.12
N THR A 871 -13.48 -14.79 -32.43
CA THR A 871 -12.96 -14.96 -33.80
C THR A 871 -12.44 -16.39 -33.96
N SER A 872 -12.05 -16.78 -35.18
CA SER A 872 -11.40 -18.06 -35.47
C SER A 872 -10.09 -18.26 -34.71
N ALA A 873 -9.47 -17.17 -34.24
CA ALA A 873 -8.23 -17.18 -33.45
C ALA A 873 -8.47 -17.13 -31.93
N GLY A 874 -9.72 -17.04 -31.47
CA GLY A 874 -10.08 -17.05 -30.05
C GLY A 874 -10.87 -15.83 -29.59
N VAL A 875 -10.87 -15.59 -28.28
CA VAL A 875 -11.68 -14.58 -27.61
C VAL A 875 -11.12 -13.17 -27.77
N CYS A 876 -11.98 -12.18 -28.07
CA CYS A 876 -11.59 -10.77 -28.03
C CYS A 876 -11.36 -10.31 -26.58
N THR A 877 -10.53 -9.28 -26.39
CA THR A 877 -10.20 -8.75 -25.05
C THR A 877 -10.32 -7.23 -25.02
N SER A 878 -10.46 -6.68 -23.82
CA SER A 878 -10.57 -5.26 -23.53
C SER A 878 -9.64 -4.93 -22.36
N PRO A 879 -8.86 -3.83 -22.43
CA PRO A 879 -7.97 -3.41 -21.35
C PRO A 879 -8.68 -2.88 -20.10
N ILE A 880 -10.01 -2.72 -20.12
CA ILE A 880 -10.83 -2.16 -19.04
C ILE A 880 -11.69 -3.29 -18.41
N PRO A 881 -11.34 -3.82 -17.22
CA PRO A 881 -12.19 -4.74 -16.46
C PRO A 881 -13.26 -4.00 -15.63
N ASP A 882 -14.46 -4.60 -15.48
CA ASP A 882 -15.68 -3.94 -14.98
C ASP A 882 -15.66 -3.47 -13.51
N GLY A 883 -16.26 -2.30 -13.30
CA GLY A 883 -16.68 -1.69 -12.03
C GLY A 883 -18.19 -1.35 -12.06
N THR A 884 -19.03 -2.35 -12.32
CA THR A 884 -20.48 -2.47 -12.11
C THR A 884 -21.46 -1.48 -12.78
N THR A 885 -22.33 -2.07 -13.62
CA THR A 885 -23.67 -1.63 -14.06
C THR A 885 -23.71 -0.60 -15.19
N THR A 886 -23.99 -1.09 -16.40
CA THR A 886 -24.19 -0.38 -17.68
C THR A 886 -22.99 0.40 -18.21
N MET A 887 -22.02 -0.31 -18.79
CA MET A 887 -21.13 0.30 -19.79
C MET A 887 -21.86 0.21 -21.13
N LYS A 888 -22.28 1.34 -21.69
CA LYS A 888 -22.63 1.38 -23.12
C LYS A 888 -21.34 1.12 -23.90
N ILE A 889 -21.41 0.41 -25.03
CA ILE A 889 -20.53 0.75 -26.15
C ILE A 889 -20.88 2.18 -26.56
N ALA A 890 -20.22 3.16 -25.95
CA ALA A 890 -20.35 4.55 -26.30
C ALA A 890 -19.22 4.89 -27.26
N PHE A 891 -19.62 5.16 -28.49
CA PHE A 891 -18.80 5.82 -29.47
C PHE A 891 -18.75 7.31 -29.21
N CYS A 892 -17.58 7.90 -29.40
CA CYS A 892 -17.44 9.32 -29.57
C CYS A 892 -18.32 9.84 -30.71
N PHE A 893 -19.44 10.44 -30.36
CA PHE A 893 -20.09 11.46 -31.16
C PHE A 893 -20.02 12.76 -30.33
N ALA A 894 -19.48 13.82 -30.95
CA ALA A 894 -19.35 15.13 -30.33
C ALA A 894 -20.70 15.64 -29.78
N ALA A 895 -20.63 16.32 -28.65
CA ALA A 895 -21.75 16.81 -27.86
C ALA A 895 -22.56 17.95 -28.54
N PHE A 896 -23.70 18.27 -27.91
CA PHE A 896 -24.46 19.53 -27.97
C PHE A 896 -25.51 19.74 -29.08
N LEU A 897 -26.78 19.77 -28.67
CA LEU A 897 -27.87 20.52 -29.32
C LEU A 897 -28.69 21.26 -28.26
N ALA A 898 -28.18 22.44 -27.88
CA ALA A 898 -28.87 23.64 -27.39
C ALA A 898 -27.73 24.63 -27.06
N SER A 899 -27.45 25.73 -27.76
CA SER A 899 -28.27 26.69 -28.49
C SER A 899 -27.36 27.48 -29.47
N ALA A 900 -27.87 27.80 -30.66
CA ALA A 900 -27.26 28.76 -31.60
C ALA A 900 -27.01 30.13 -30.91
N SER A 901 -26.03 30.97 -31.28
CA SER A 901 -25.99 31.68 -32.57
C SER A 901 -24.72 32.57 -32.65
N ALA A 902 -24.11 32.62 -33.84
CA ALA A 902 -23.43 33.76 -34.51
C ALA A 902 -22.28 34.49 -33.76
N PHE A 903 -21.08 34.70 -34.29
CA PHE A 903 -20.70 35.20 -35.62
C PHE A 903 -19.24 34.81 -35.94
N ALA A 904 -18.95 34.61 -37.22
CA ALA A 904 -17.60 34.48 -37.79
C ALA A 904 -17.04 35.87 -38.22
N PRO A 905 -15.97 35.99 -39.01
CA PRO A 905 -14.54 36.01 -38.63
C PRO A 905 -13.81 37.27 -39.15
N VAL A 906 -12.66 37.71 -38.59
CA VAL A 906 -11.75 38.66 -39.31
C VAL A 906 -10.26 38.43 -39.01
N SER A 907 -9.47 38.61 -40.07
CA SER A 907 -8.05 38.37 -40.34
C SER A 907 -7.02 39.30 -39.68
N LYS A 908 -5.75 38.85 -39.75
CA LYS A 908 -4.48 39.57 -39.50
C LYS A 908 -4.40 40.99 -40.12
N SER A 909 -3.92 41.99 -39.37
CA SER A 909 -2.64 42.72 -39.63
C SER A 909 -2.37 43.82 -38.58
N ALA A 910 -1.11 44.23 -38.45
CA ALA A 910 -0.51 45.08 -37.41
C ALA A 910 -0.71 46.60 -37.56
N PHE A 911 -0.82 47.34 -36.44
CA PHE A 911 0.11 48.43 -35.97
C PHE A 911 -0.50 49.22 -34.79
N SER A 912 0.31 49.45 -33.73
CA SER A 912 0.45 50.69 -32.89
C SER A 912 -0.81 51.23 -32.17
N THR A 913 -0.87 51.59 -30.87
CA THR A 913 0.13 52.11 -29.92
C THR A 913 -0.57 52.22 -28.54
N GLN A 914 0.13 51.83 -27.47
CA GLN A 914 0.03 52.30 -26.07
C GLN A 914 -1.25 52.09 -25.20
N LEU A 915 -0.97 51.56 -23.98
CA LEU A 915 -1.78 51.31 -22.77
C LEU A 915 -2.55 49.97 -22.76
N ALA A 916 -2.37 49.02 -21.84
CA ALA A 916 -1.49 48.81 -20.68
C ALA A 916 -1.32 47.28 -20.50
N ALA A 917 -0.16 46.84 -20.00
CA ALA A 917 0.17 45.42 -19.82
C ALA A 917 -0.29 44.94 -18.44
N GLU A 918 -1.33 44.09 -18.36
CA GLU A 918 -1.67 43.43 -17.07
C GLU A 918 -2.53 42.15 -17.15
N ASP A 919 -2.86 41.61 -18.33
CA ASP A 919 -3.98 40.65 -18.45
C ASP A 919 -3.64 39.27 -19.06
N PHE A 920 -2.67 38.54 -18.49
CA PHE A 920 -2.36 37.16 -18.94
C PHE A 920 -2.21 36.11 -17.81
N LEU A 921 -2.13 36.51 -16.53
CA LEU A 921 -1.84 35.58 -15.43
C LEU A 921 -2.94 35.47 -14.36
N GLU A 922 -3.94 36.34 -14.40
CA GLU A 922 -5.08 36.27 -13.48
C GLU A 922 -6.27 35.60 -14.17
N ALA A 923 -6.99 34.79 -13.41
CA ALA A 923 -8.28 34.27 -13.85
C ALA A 923 -9.35 35.36 -13.67
N GLU A 924 -10.47 35.24 -14.37
CA GLU A 924 -11.67 36.05 -14.09
C GLU A 924 -12.83 35.13 -13.69
N PRO A 925 -13.26 35.13 -12.41
CA PRO A 925 -12.70 35.88 -11.26
C PRO A 925 -11.30 35.39 -10.81
N TYR A 926 -10.51 36.25 -10.14
CA TYR A 926 -9.09 35.98 -9.80
C TYR A 926 -8.85 34.70 -8.98
N TYR A 927 -9.85 34.26 -8.23
CA TYR A 927 -9.81 33.04 -7.42
C TYR A 927 -10.20 31.77 -8.19
N ASP A 928 -10.59 31.85 -9.46
CA ASP A 928 -10.96 30.67 -10.25
C ASP A 928 -9.73 29.79 -10.54
N GLN A 929 -9.68 28.64 -9.88
CA GLN A 929 -8.60 27.66 -10.02
C GLN A 929 -8.83 26.64 -11.14
N SER A 930 -9.90 26.76 -11.94
CA SER A 930 -10.20 25.85 -13.05
C SER A 930 -9.09 25.82 -14.11
N THR A 931 -8.37 26.93 -14.25
CA THR A 931 -7.29 27.14 -15.23
C THR A 931 -5.89 26.85 -14.70
N VAL A 932 -5.76 26.38 -13.45
CA VAL A 932 -4.44 26.12 -12.83
C VAL A 932 -3.64 25.11 -13.67
N PRO A 933 -2.46 25.49 -14.20
CA PRO A 933 -1.64 24.61 -15.02
C PRO A 933 -1.09 23.46 -14.18
N VAL A 934 -1.17 22.23 -14.70
CA VAL A 934 -0.59 21.04 -14.05
C VAL A 934 0.02 20.11 -15.09
N ASN A 935 1.27 19.72 -14.88
CA ASN A 935 2.04 18.80 -15.72
C ASN A 935 2.12 19.24 -17.19
N VAL A 936 2.23 20.56 -17.42
CA VAL A 936 2.39 21.15 -18.75
C VAL A 936 3.63 20.59 -19.46
N TYR A 937 4.73 20.44 -18.73
CA TYR A 937 5.96 19.83 -19.21
C TYR A 937 6.25 18.51 -18.50
N LYS A 938 6.50 17.44 -19.26
CA LYS A 938 6.70 16.07 -18.76
C LYS A 938 8.16 15.65 -18.90
N ASN A 939 8.59 14.60 -18.20
CA ASN A 939 9.99 14.12 -18.24
C ASN A 939 10.52 13.80 -19.65
N LYS A 940 9.64 13.41 -20.60
CA LYS A 940 10.01 13.11 -21.98
C LYS A 940 10.09 14.35 -22.88
N ALA A 941 9.46 15.45 -22.47
CA ALA A 941 9.46 16.74 -23.14
C ALA A 941 9.59 17.85 -22.06
N PRO A 942 10.74 17.92 -21.37
CA PRO A 942 11.00 18.94 -20.37
C PRO A 942 11.15 20.32 -21.02
N PHE A 943 10.82 21.36 -20.26
CA PHE A 943 11.11 22.74 -20.63
C PHE A 943 12.55 23.10 -20.28
N THR A 944 13.16 23.97 -21.08
CA THR A 944 14.51 24.49 -20.81
C THR A 944 14.40 25.93 -20.29
N GLY A 945 14.55 26.11 -18.98
CA GLY A 945 14.63 27.43 -18.35
C GLY A 945 16.07 27.95 -18.32
N LYS A 946 16.23 29.26 -18.14
CA LYS A 946 17.55 29.91 -18.01
C LYS A 946 17.74 30.51 -16.64
N ILE A 947 18.87 30.24 -16.01
CA ILE A 947 19.21 30.80 -14.70
C ILE A 947 19.44 32.30 -14.85
N VAL A 948 18.70 33.10 -14.10
CA VAL A 948 18.88 34.55 -14.01
C VAL A 948 19.84 34.88 -12.87
N SER A 949 19.68 34.25 -11.71
CA SER A 949 20.59 34.42 -10.59
C SER A 949 20.54 33.27 -9.60
N THR A 950 21.67 33.01 -8.94
CA THR A 950 21.82 32.07 -7.84
C THR A 950 22.51 32.79 -6.69
N LYS A 951 21.82 33.00 -5.58
CA LYS A 951 22.30 33.80 -4.44
C LYS A 951 22.19 33.02 -3.14
N ARG A 952 23.29 32.94 -2.38
CA ARG A 952 23.28 32.41 -1.01
C ARG A 952 22.51 33.36 -0.09
N ILE A 953 21.52 32.83 0.64
CA ILE A 953 20.57 33.63 1.46
C ILE A 953 20.65 33.33 2.97
N VAL A 954 21.73 32.72 3.42
CA VAL A 954 21.96 32.37 4.84
C VAL A 954 23.22 33.04 5.37
N GLY A 955 23.26 33.30 6.68
CA GLY A 955 24.40 33.88 7.38
C GLY A 955 25.63 32.95 7.45
N PRO A 956 26.80 33.47 7.84
CA PRO A 956 28.05 32.70 7.88
C PRO A 956 28.04 31.55 8.90
N LYS A 957 27.23 31.62 9.97
CA LYS A 957 27.12 30.59 11.00
C LYS A 957 25.98 29.60 10.74
N ALA A 958 25.32 29.67 9.58
CA ALA A 958 24.33 28.69 9.19
C ALA A 958 25.01 27.33 8.93
N THR A 959 24.33 26.25 9.28
CA THR A 959 24.86 24.86 9.24
C THR A 959 24.94 24.27 7.82
N GLY A 960 24.85 25.09 6.79
CA GLY A 960 24.95 24.69 5.39
C GLY A 960 24.49 25.82 4.48
N GLU A 961 24.70 25.65 3.18
CA GLU A 961 24.34 26.64 2.18
C GLU A 961 22.89 26.48 1.72
N THR A 962 22.16 27.59 1.69
CA THR A 962 20.84 27.67 1.04
C THR A 962 20.88 28.81 0.04
N CYS A 963 20.45 28.53 -1.18
CA CYS A 963 20.40 29.48 -2.29
C CYS A 963 18.97 29.81 -2.68
N HIS A 964 18.76 31.08 -3.05
CA HIS A 964 17.62 31.53 -3.83
C HIS A 964 18.03 31.58 -5.30
N ILE A 965 17.27 30.89 -6.14
CA ILE A 965 17.60 30.69 -7.56
C ILE A 965 16.45 31.21 -8.39
N ILE A 966 16.69 32.19 -9.26
CA ILE A 966 15.70 32.76 -10.18
C ILE A 966 15.92 32.14 -11.56
N ILE A 967 14.85 31.64 -12.16
CA ILE A 967 14.83 30.99 -13.47
C ILE A 967 13.85 31.74 -14.38
N ASP A 968 14.34 32.12 -15.55
CA ASP A 968 13.55 32.69 -16.66
C ASP A 968 12.98 31.55 -17.49
N HIS A 969 11.66 31.58 -17.65
CA HIS A 969 10.88 30.65 -18.46
C HIS A 969 10.10 31.36 -19.57
N ASN A 970 10.43 32.62 -19.90
CA ASN A 970 9.86 33.43 -20.97
C ASN A 970 8.33 33.63 -20.93
N GLY A 971 7.66 33.20 -19.86
CA GLY A 971 6.19 33.14 -19.76
C GLY A 971 5.56 31.84 -20.28
N ASP A 972 6.35 30.92 -20.84
CA ASP A 972 5.86 29.66 -21.44
C ASP A 972 5.62 28.54 -20.42
N PHE A 973 5.97 28.79 -19.16
CA PHE A 973 5.82 27.86 -18.03
C PHE A 973 5.02 28.53 -16.90
N PRO A 974 3.72 28.80 -17.12
CA PRO A 974 2.88 29.40 -16.09
C PRO A 974 2.72 28.42 -14.91
N TYR A 975 2.63 28.96 -13.70
CA TYR A 975 2.43 28.23 -12.45
C TYR A 975 1.68 29.10 -11.46
N TRP A 976 1.14 28.49 -10.41
CA TRP A 976 0.48 29.16 -9.31
C TRP A 976 1.26 28.92 -8.01
N GLU A 977 1.09 29.82 -7.03
CA GLU A 977 1.75 29.73 -5.73
C GLU A 977 1.38 28.44 -5.02
N GLY A 978 2.38 27.75 -4.46
CA GLY A 978 2.19 26.44 -3.84
C GLY A 978 2.42 25.27 -4.77
N GLN A 979 2.65 25.50 -6.07
CA GLN A 979 3.10 24.44 -6.97
C GLN A 979 4.61 24.19 -6.88
N SER A 980 5.03 23.05 -7.41
CA SER A 980 6.42 22.60 -7.44
C SER A 980 6.90 22.39 -8.87
N TRP A 981 8.17 22.68 -9.13
CA TRP A 981 8.86 22.34 -10.37
C TRP A 981 9.72 21.08 -10.19
N GLY A 982 9.67 20.18 -11.15
CA GLY A 982 10.57 19.05 -11.24
C GLY A 982 11.82 19.43 -12.03
N VAL A 983 12.99 19.39 -11.39
CA VAL A 983 14.27 19.66 -12.05
C VAL A 983 14.94 18.35 -12.43
N ILE A 984 15.38 18.25 -13.69
CA ILE A 984 16.21 17.16 -14.18
C ILE A 984 17.66 17.66 -14.16
N PRO A 985 18.50 17.18 -13.24
CA PRO A 985 19.88 17.62 -13.23
C PRO A 985 20.62 17.04 -14.44
N PRO A 986 21.60 17.76 -14.99
CA PRO A 986 22.37 17.31 -16.15
C PRO A 986 23.14 16.04 -15.81
N GLY A 987 23.38 15.23 -16.84
CA GLY A 987 24.11 13.96 -16.72
C GLY A 987 23.22 12.74 -16.57
N THR A 988 23.88 11.60 -16.41
CA THR A 988 23.26 10.28 -16.34
C THR A 988 23.69 9.57 -15.07
N ARG A 989 22.81 8.73 -14.52
CA ARG A 989 23.14 7.90 -13.37
C ARG A 989 24.21 6.88 -13.76
N GLU A 990 25.31 6.86 -13.00
CA GLU A 990 26.42 5.93 -13.16
C GLU A 990 25.96 4.45 -13.23
N LYS A 991 24.87 4.09 -12.53
CA LYS A 991 24.39 2.71 -12.42
C LYS A 991 23.76 2.16 -13.71
N ASP A 992 23.08 2.98 -14.50
CA ASP A 992 22.25 2.50 -15.62
C ASP A 992 22.30 3.37 -16.89
N GLY A 993 23.14 4.41 -16.92
CA GLY A 993 23.31 5.30 -18.07
C GLY A 993 22.05 6.11 -18.43
N LYS A 994 20.99 6.02 -17.61
CA LYS A 994 19.76 6.78 -17.82
C LYS A 994 19.92 8.19 -17.25
N PRO A 995 19.20 9.19 -17.77
CA PRO A 995 19.15 10.52 -17.17
C PRO A 995 18.83 10.46 -15.68
N HIS A 996 19.40 11.39 -14.91
CA HIS A 996 19.06 11.50 -13.49
C HIS A 996 17.55 11.63 -13.29
N SER A 997 17.05 11.05 -12.18
CA SER A 997 15.65 11.16 -11.83
C SER A 997 15.29 12.60 -11.51
N VAL A 998 14.12 13.02 -11.99
CA VAL A 998 13.55 14.34 -11.70
C VAL A 998 13.40 14.53 -10.19
N ARG A 999 13.79 15.71 -9.70
CA ARG A 999 13.63 16.11 -8.30
C ARG A 999 12.67 17.29 -8.19
N LEU A 1000 11.64 17.16 -7.38
CA LEU A 1000 10.66 18.23 -7.14
C LEU A 1000 11.21 19.25 -6.13
N TYR A 1001 10.99 20.53 -6.44
CA TYR A 1001 11.27 21.70 -5.60
C TYR A 1001 10.06 22.62 -5.62
N SER A 1002 9.59 23.03 -4.45
CA SER A 1002 8.51 24.01 -4.35
C SER A 1002 8.96 25.38 -4.85
N ILE A 1003 8.07 26.06 -5.55
CA ILE A 1003 8.32 27.38 -6.12
C ILE A 1003 8.25 28.44 -5.01
N ALA A 1004 9.19 29.37 -5.01
CA ALA A 1004 9.42 30.36 -3.97
C ALA A 1004 8.94 31.79 -4.32
N SER A 1005 8.43 31.98 -5.53
CA SER A 1005 7.86 33.23 -6.03
C SER A 1005 6.35 33.10 -6.24
N SER A 1006 5.69 34.25 -6.40
CA SER A 1006 4.35 34.31 -6.97
C SER A 1006 4.37 33.91 -8.45
N ARG A 1007 3.20 33.68 -9.05
CA ARG A 1007 3.01 33.44 -10.49
C ARG A 1007 3.54 34.57 -11.37
N TYR A 1008 3.75 35.75 -10.80
CA TYR A 1008 4.35 36.91 -11.47
C TYR A 1008 5.89 36.88 -11.48
N GLY A 1009 6.50 35.95 -10.74
CA GLY A 1009 7.93 35.91 -10.54
C GLY A 1009 8.44 36.98 -9.59
N ASP A 1010 9.75 36.98 -9.33
CA ASP A 1010 10.35 37.94 -8.42
C ASP A 1010 10.37 39.38 -8.98
N ASP A 1011 10.30 39.51 -10.31
CA ASP A 1011 10.36 40.77 -11.07
C ASP A 1011 9.00 41.27 -11.58
N MET A 1012 7.90 40.62 -11.19
CA MET A 1012 6.53 40.93 -11.60
C MET A 1012 6.24 40.83 -13.10
N THR A 1013 7.12 40.20 -13.88
CA THR A 1013 6.95 40.10 -15.34
C THR A 1013 6.08 38.93 -15.78
N GLY A 1014 5.86 37.95 -14.90
CA GLY A 1014 5.22 36.68 -15.24
C GLY A 1014 6.10 35.72 -16.05
N LYS A 1015 7.36 36.09 -16.27
CA LYS A 1015 8.31 35.32 -17.08
C LYS A 1015 9.34 34.58 -16.25
N THR A 1016 9.41 34.87 -14.95
CA THR A 1016 10.37 34.27 -14.04
C THR A 1016 9.68 33.51 -12.92
N GLY A 1017 10.42 32.58 -12.32
CA GLY A 1017 10.08 32.05 -11.02
C GLY A 1017 11.31 31.57 -10.27
N SER A 1018 11.17 31.38 -8.96
CA SER A 1018 12.32 31.06 -8.12
C SER A 1018 12.18 29.80 -7.29
N LEU A 1019 13.32 29.23 -6.93
CA LEU A 1019 13.45 28.06 -6.05
C LEU A 1019 14.25 28.43 -4.81
N CYS A 1020 13.89 27.83 -3.67
CA CYS A 1020 14.67 27.88 -2.44
C CYS A 1020 15.34 26.52 -2.22
N VAL A 1021 16.66 26.44 -2.43
CA VAL A 1021 17.39 25.17 -2.51
C VAL A 1021 18.48 25.14 -1.45
N ARG A 1022 18.43 24.14 -0.56
CA ARG A 1022 19.52 23.84 0.37
C ARG A 1022 20.48 22.85 -0.29
N ARG A 1023 21.77 23.20 -0.30
CA ARG A 1023 22.82 22.30 -0.76
C ARG A 1023 22.83 21.07 0.13
N ALA A 1024 22.70 19.89 -0.49
CA ALA A 1024 22.80 18.64 0.24
C ALA A 1024 24.28 18.27 0.37
N THR A 1025 24.79 18.45 1.58
CA THR A 1025 26.12 18.06 2.02
C THR A 1025 25.99 16.91 3.00
N TYR A 1026 26.93 15.98 2.97
CA TYR A 1026 26.91 14.80 3.84
C TYR A 1026 28.05 14.92 4.83
N TRP A 1027 27.74 14.92 6.13
CA TRP A 1027 28.77 14.94 7.16
C TRP A 1027 29.49 13.59 7.21
N CYS A 1028 30.82 13.59 7.09
CA CYS A 1028 31.63 12.41 7.33
C CYS A 1028 32.11 12.42 8.79
N PRO A 1029 31.66 11.47 9.64
CA PRO A 1029 32.10 11.37 11.02
C PRO A 1029 33.62 11.15 11.16
N GLU A 1030 34.24 10.51 10.16
CA GLU A 1030 35.67 10.19 10.14
C GLU A 1030 36.53 11.43 9.82
N LEU A 1031 36.06 12.29 8.91
CA LEU A 1031 36.77 13.53 8.54
C LEU A 1031 36.49 14.69 9.49
N GLN A 1032 35.48 14.56 10.37
CA GLN A 1032 34.88 15.67 11.11
C GLN A 1032 34.61 16.91 10.23
N ALA A 1033 34.21 16.65 8.99
CA ALA A 1033 33.94 17.65 7.97
C ALA A 1033 32.86 17.15 7.00
N GLU A 1034 32.34 18.05 6.16
CA GLU A 1034 31.45 17.66 5.06
C GLU A 1034 32.26 16.88 4.01
N ASP A 1035 31.76 15.69 3.66
CA ASP A 1035 32.29 14.78 2.66
C ASP A 1035 32.16 15.43 1.26
N PRO A 1036 33.27 15.81 0.60
CA PRO A 1036 33.21 16.43 -0.72
C PRO A 1036 32.70 15.47 -1.81
N ALA A 1037 32.82 14.15 -1.60
CA ALA A 1037 32.51 13.11 -2.57
C ALA A 1037 31.06 12.61 -2.47
N LYS A 1038 30.39 12.82 -1.33
CA LYS A 1038 28.95 12.60 -1.19
C LYS A 1038 28.23 13.94 -1.23
N LYS A 1039 27.71 14.28 -2.41
CA LYS A 1039 26.91 15.49 -2.65
C LYS A 1039 25.60 15.14 -3.31
N GLY A 1040 24.52 15.84 -2.95
CA GLY A 1040 23.25 15.66 -3.64
C GLY A 1040 23.33 16.19 -5.08
N VAL A 1041 23.10 15.33 -6.07
CA VAL A 1041 23.27 15.65 -7.50
C VAL A 1041 22.48 16.90 -7.91
N CYS A 1042 21.17 16.93 -7.65
CA CYS A 1042 20.32 18.02 -8.12
C CYS A 1042 20.49 19.33 -7.34
N SER A 1043 20.61 19.27 -6.01
CA SER A 1043 20.73 20.48 -5.19
C SER A 1043 22.10 21.14 -5.33
N ASN A 1044 23.18 20.37 -5.52
CA ASN A 1044 24.49 20.95 -5.79
C ASN A 1044 24.52 21.58 -7.19
N PHE A 1045 24.05 20.88 -8.22
CA PHE A 1045 23.88 21.45 -9.57
C PHE A 1045 23.18 22.81 -9.51
N LEU A 1046 21.99 22.86 -8.89
CA LEU A 1046 21.21 24.10 -8.76
C LEU A 1046 21.98 25.20 -8.00
N CYS A 1047 22.59 24.89 -6.86
CA CYS A 1047 23.36 25.87 -6.08
C CYS A 1047 24.65 26.34 -6.76
N ASP A 1048 25.18 25.58 -7.73
CA ASP A 1048 26.40 25.90 -8.49
C ASP A 1048 26.14 26.62 -9.82
N THR A 1049 24.87 26.77 -10.21
CA THR A 1049 24.49 27.46 -11.46
C THR A 1049 24.87 28.94 -11.46
N LYS A 1050 25.15 29.45 -12.66
CA LYS A 1050 25.48 30.86 -12.94
C LYS A 1050 24.43 31.47 -13.86
N PRO A 1051 24.28 32.82 -13.86
CA PRO A 1051 23.43 33.50 -14.82
C PRO A 1051 23.74 33.06 -16.26
N GLY A 1052 22.72 32.62 -16.99
CA GLY A 1052 22.81 32.10 -18.35
C GLY A 1052 22.81 30.57 -18.46
N ASP A 1053 23.06 29.83 -17.39
CA ASP A 1053 23.03 28.36 -17.41
C ASP A 1053 21.61 27.84 -17.68
N GLU A 1054 21.51 26.72 -18.40
CA GLU A 1054 20.24 26.08 -18.72
C GLU A 1054 19.84 25.05 -17.66
N VAL A 1055 18.55 25.01 -17.33
CA VAL A 1055 17.98 24.06 -16.39
C VAL A 1055 16.77 23.36 -17.03
N MET A 1056 16.79 22.02 -16.99
CA MET A 1056 15.70 21.20 -17.51
C MET A 1056 14.62 21.05 -16.45
N MET A 1057 13.41 21.46 -16.78
CA MET A 1057 12.28 21.62 -15.87
C MET A 1057 11.06 20.85 -16.35
N THR A 1058 10.24 20.40 -15.40
CA THR A 1058 9.01 19.62 -15.59
C THR A 1058 7.97 20.11 -14.58
N GLY A 1059 6.69 19.88 -14.86
CA GLY A 1059 5.58 20.45 -14.10
C GLY A 1059 4.88 21.60 -14.84
N PRO A 1060 4.30 22.58 -14.13
CA PRO A 1060 4.25 22.68 -12.67
C PRO A 1060 3.41 21.53 -12.09
N ALA A 1061 3.71 21.08 -10.89
CA ALA A 1061 3.08 19.92 -10.27
C ALA A 1061 2.45 20.30 -8.92
N GLY A 1062 1.37 19.63 -8.57
CA GLY A 1062 0.68 19.79 -7.30
C GLY A 1062 -0.51 20.76 -7.36
N LYS A 1063 -1.56 20.43 -6.61
CA LYS A 1063 -2.69 21.31 -6.28
C LYS A 1063 -2.96 21.38 -4.77
N VAL A 1064 -2.20 20.61 -3.98
CA VAL A 1064 -2.46 20.43 -2.54
C VAL A 1064 -2.17 21.71 -1.76
N MET A 1065 -1.16 22.48 -2.15
CA MET A 1065 -0.73 23.69 -1.46
C MET A 1065 -1.25 24.97 -2.14
N LEU A 1066 -2.35 24.93 -2.90
CA LEU A 1066 -2.93 26.16 -3.47
C LEU A 1066 -3.74 26.90 -2.41
N MET A 1067 -3.67 28.24 -2.40
CA MET A 1067 -4.49 29.08 -1.51
C MET A 1067 -5.95 29.11 -1.99
N PRO A 1068 -6.96 28.82 -1.14
CA PRO A 1068 -8.37 29.01 -1.47
C PRO A 1068 -8.72 30.52 -1.41
N GLU A 1069 -8.50 31.23 -2.51
CA GLU A 1069 -8.66 32.69 -2.60
C GLU A 1069 -10.13 33.15 -2.71
N GLU A 1070 -11.10 32.22 -2.71
CA GLU A 1070 -12.54 32.49 -2.85
C GLU A 1070 -13.13 33.29 -1.68
N ASP A 1071 -12.77 32.96 -0.43
CA ASP A 1071 -13.17 33.72 0.76
C ASP A 1071 -12.00 34.61 1.22
N PRO A 1072 -12.10 35.95 1.08
CA PRO A 1072 -11.04 36.86 1.46
C PRO A 1072 -10.74 36.90 2.97
N ASN A 1073 -11.63 36.36 3.81
CA ASN A 1073 -11.45 36.34 5.27
C ASN A 1073 -10.71 35.08 5.77
N THR A 1074 -10.33 34.19 4.86
CA THR A 1074 -9.67 32.92 5.21
C THR A 1074 -8.36 33.16 5.96
N ASP A 1075 -8.21 32.55 7.14
CA ASP A 1075 -6.95 32.52 7.88
C ASP A 1075 -6.02 31.43 7.31
N TYR A 1076 -4.74 31.76 7.15
CA TYR A 1076 -3.72 30.83 6.67
C TYR A 1076 -2.68 30.55 7.75
N ILE A 1077 -2.57 29.29 8.17
CA ILE A 1077 -1.56 28.84 9.13
C ILE A 1077 -0.48 28.08 8.35
N MET A 1078 0.72 28.63 8.28
CA MET A 1078 1.84 28.12 7.48
C MET A 1078 2.93 27.59 8.39
N VAL A 1079 3.20 26.28 8.35
CA VAL A 1079 4.23 25.63 9.16
C VAL A 1079 5.36 25.15 8.27
N ALA A 1080 6.55 25.74 8.44
CA ALA A 1080 7.74 25.48 7.65
C ALA A 1080 8.95 25.04 8.50
N THR A 1081 9.79 24.17 7.91
CA THR A 1081 11.16 23.94 8.40
C THR A 1081 12.16 24.13 7.26
N GLY A 1082 13.19 24.97 7.49
CA GLY A 1082 14.23 25.22 6.48
C GLY A 1082 13.64 25.66 5.13
N THR A 1083 14.03 24.98 4.05
CA THR A 1083 13.58 25.28 2.67
C THR A 1083 12.10 25.03 2.40
N GLY A 1084 11.37 24.38 3.33
CA GLY A 1084 9.91 24.29 3.29
C GLY A 1084 9.20 25.64 3.35
N ILE A 1085 9.95 26.74 3.55
CA ILE A 1085 9.44 28.11 3.45
C ILE A 1085 9.07 28.54 2.02
N ALA A 1086 9.57 27.86 0.99
CA ALA A 1086 9.41 28.25 -0.41
C ALA A 1086 7.96 28.62 -0.80
N PRO A 1087 6.95 27.73 -0.68
CA PRO A 1087 5.60 28.06 -1.10
C PRO A 1087 5.02 29.26 -0.33
N TYR A 1088 5.38 29.41 0.94
CA TYR A 1088 4.86 30.48 1.80
C TYR A 1088 5.47 31.84 1.50
N ARG A 1089 6.70 31.89 0.96
CA ARG A 1089 7.22 33.14 0.40
C ARG A 1089 6.36 33.61 -0.77
N GLY A 1090 5.98 32.70 -1.67
CA GLY A 1090 5.06 32.99 -2.76
C GLY A 1090 3.71 33.52 -2.25
N PHE A 1091 3.14 32.88 -1.22
CA PHE A 1091 1.90 33.34 -0.58
C PHE A 1091 2.04 34.76 -0.02
N ILE A 1092 3.08 34.99 0.78
CA ILE A 1092 3.31 36.27 1.44
C ILE A 1092 3.52 37.39 0.42
N ARG A 1093 4.27 37.12 -0.66
CA ARG A 1093 4.42 38.09 -1.75
C ARG A 1093 3.08 38.42 -2.41
N ARG A 1094 2.32 37.40 -2.82
CA ARG A 1094 1.02 37.57 -3.46
C ARG A 1094 0.01 38.30 -2.57
N LEU A 1095 0.03 38.08 -1.26
CA LEU A 1095 -0.91 38.67 -0.31
C LEU A 1095 -0.51 40.08 0.16
N PHE A 1096 0.80 40.38 0.30
CA PHE A 1096 1.26 41.58 1.02
C PHE A 1096 2.21 42.50 0.25
N PHE A 1097 2.85 42.03 -0.82
CA PHE A 1097 3.87 42.82 -1.53
C PHE A 1097 3.44 43.23 -2.94
N GLU A 1098 2.59 42.43 -3.57
CA GLU A 1098 2.24 42.58 -4.97
C GLU A 1098 0.89 43.29 -5.13
N ASP A 1099 0.77 44.16 -6.12
CA ASP A 1099 -0.46 44.93 -6.35
C ASP A 1099 -1.51 44.11 -7.14
N THR A 1100 -2.02 43.04 -6.52
CA THR A 1100 -2.90 42.06 -7.19
C THR A 1100 -4.34 42.14 -6.68
N PRO A 1101 -5.34 41.64 -7.44
CA PRO A 1101 -6.70 41.50 -6.94
C PRO A 1101 -6.80 40.70 -5.64
N ALA A 1102 -6.01 39.63 -5.51
CA ALA A 1102 -5.93 38.82 -4.30
C ALA A 1102 -5.41 39.62 -3.10
N ALA A 1103 -4.33 40.38 -3.25
CA ALA A 1103 -3.79 41.24 -2.20
C ALA A 1103 -4.80 42.31 -1.75
N LYS A 1104 -5.52 42.93 -2.70
CA LYS A 1104 -6.53 43.95 -2.42
C LYS A 1104 -7.75 43.39 -1.69
N ALA A 1105 -8.11 42.14 -1.98
CA ALA A 1105 -9.27 41.49 -1.38
C ALA A 1105 -9.00 40.94 0.03
N TYR A 1106 -7.79 40.45 0.28
CA TYR A 1106 -7.45 39.68 1.48
C TYR A 1106 -7.64 40.45 2.80
N LYS A 1107 -8.37 39.83 3.73
CA LYS A 1107 -8.73 40.36 5.06
C LYS A 1107 -8.40 39.40 6.21
N GLY A 1108 -8.11 38.14 5.92
CA GLY A 1108 -7.72 37.14 6.90
C GLY A 1108 -6.35 37.40 7.53
N GLN A 1109 -5.93 36.50 8.42
CA GLN A 1109 -4.62 36.49 9.05
C GLN A 1109 -3.76 35.35 8.50
N ALA A 1110 -2.60 35.71 7.94
CA ALA A 1110 -1.55 34.79 7.53
C ALA A 1110 -0.53 34.65 8.67
N TRP A 1111 -0.39 33.44 9.21
CA TRP A 1111 0.47 33.13 10.34
C TRP A 1111 1.55 32.13 9.94
N LEU A 1112 2.80 32.59 9.90
CA LEU A 1112 3.96 31.79 9.57
C LEU A 1112 4.70 31.32 10.83
N PHE A 1113 4.85 30.00 10.94
CA PHE A 1113 5.77 29.33 11.85
C PHE A 1113 6.98 28.83 11.07
N LEU A 1114 8.19 29.30 11.42
CA LEU A 1114 9.42 28.86 10.75
C LEU A 1114 10.43 28.26 11.75
N GLY A 1115 10.78 26.99 11.52
CA GLY A 1115 11.80 26.26 12.28
C GLY A 1115 13.14 26.21 11.57
N VAL A 1116 14.19 26.73 12.24
CA VAL A 1116 15.58 26.70 11.74
C VAL A 1116 16.58 26.40 12.86
N ALA A 1117 17.85 26.23 12.49
CA ALA A 1117 18.90 25.90 13.45
C ALA A 1117 19.22 27.08 14.39
N ASN A 1118 19.43 28.25 13.82
CA ASN A 1118 19.90 29.46 14.50
C ASN A 1118 19.46 30.69 13.69
N SER A 1119 19.68 31.90 14.24
CA SER A 1119 19.29 33.15 13.57
C SER A 1119 19.94 33.31 12.19
N ASP A 1120 21.19 32.88 12.01
CA ASP A 1120 21.89 32.89 10.71
C ASP A 1120 21.24 31.98 9.65
N ALA A 1121 20.40 31.02 10.05
CA ALA A 1121 19.70 30.12 9.14
C ALA A 1121 18.29 30.60 8.75
N LEU A 1122 17.86 31.77 9.22
CA LEU A 1122 16.60 32.37 8.80
C LEU A 1122 16.64 32.70 7.30
N LEU A 1123 15.55 32.40 6.60
CA LEU A 1123 15.42 32.59 5.16
C LEU A 1123 14.38 33.69 4.91
N TYR A 1124 14.73 34.69 4.13
CA TYR A 1124 13.84 35.81 3.77
C TYR A 1124 13.30 36.62 4.97
N ASP A 1125 14.01 36.62 6.11
CA ASP A 1125 13.57 37.31 7.33
C ASP A 1125 13.28 38.80 7.08
N ASP A 1126 14.11 39.48 6.28
CA ASP A 1126 13.89 40.89 5.94
C ASP A 1126 12.50 41.13 5.30
N GLU A 1127 12.10 40.29 4.34
CA GLU A 1127 10.76 40.35 3.70
C GLU A 1127 9.67 40.08 4.75
N PHE A 1128 9.83 39.05 5.59
CA PHE A 1128 8.81 38.69 6.58
C PHE A 1128 8.67 39.73 7.70
N GLN A 1129 9.76 40.32 8.17
CA GLN A 1129 9.71 41.43 9.14
C GLN A 1129 9.08 42.68 8.53
N GLU A 1130 9.34 42.96 7.24
CA GLU A 1130 8.69 44.06 6.54
C GLU A 1130 7.18 43.84 6.44
N ALA A 1131 6.72 42.64 6.05
CA ALA A 1131 5.31 42.28 6.04
C ALA A 1131 4.67 42.44 7.43
N LYS A 1132 5.34 41.93 8.47
CA LYS A 1132 4.88 42.04 9.87
C LYS A 1132 4.74 43.49 10.32
N LYS A 1133 5.66 44.37 9.89
CA LYS A 1133 5.64 45.79 10.22
C LYS A 1133 4.55 46.54 9.46
N LYS A 1134 4.35 46.24 8.17
CA LYS A 1134 3.34 46.90 7.32
C LYS A 1134 1.91 46.42 7.64
N PHE A 1135 1.75 45.14 7.95
CA PHE A 1135 0.46 44.47 8.15
C PHE A 1135 0.38 43.74 9.49
N PRO A 1136 0.54 44.43 10.64
CA PRO A 1136 0.67 43.79 11.95
C PRO A 1136 -0.58 43.02 12.41
N ASN A 1137 -1.74 43.31 11.83
CA ASN A 1137 -2.99 42.58 12.14
C ASN A 1137 -3.20 41.36 11.23
N ASN A 1138 -2.68 41.41 10.00
CA ASN A 1138 -2.91 40.40 8.97
C ASN A 1138 -1.74 39.44 8.78
N PHE A 1139 -0.53 39.79 9.24
CA PHE A 1139 0.63 38.89 9.18
C PHE A 1139 1.26 38.67 10.56
N ARG A 1140 1.39 37.40 10.94
CA ARG A 1140 2.01 36.95 12.18
C ARG A 1140 3.17 36.01 11.87
N LEU A 1141 4.24 36.13 12.65
CA LEU A 1141 5.48 35.39 12.44
C LEU A 1141 6.09 34.94 13.76
N ASP A 1142 6.32 33.63 13.86
CA ASP A 1142 6.85 32.95 15.03
C ASP A 1142 8.00 31.99 14.64
N TYR A 1143 9.14 32.12 15.33
CA TYR A 1143 10.35 31.35 15.05
C TYR A 1143 10.63 30.27 16.09
N ALA A 1144 11.08 29.11 15.61
CA ALA A 1144 11.65 28.04 16.45
C ALA A 1144 13.14 27.87 16.12
N LEU A 1145 14.01 28.37 17.00
CA LEU A 1145 15.46 28.35 16.82
C LEU A 1145 16.09 27.24 17.66
N SER A 1146 16.25 26.05 17.08
CA SER A 1146 16.62 24.82 17.82
C SER A 1146 17.98 24.84 18.53
N ARG A 1147 18.87 25.79 18.22
CA ARG A 1147 20.18 25.96 18.89
C ARG A 1147 20.26 27.18 19.80
N GLU A 1148 19.24 28.04 19.79
CA GLU A 1148 19.24 29.33 20.52
C GLU A 1148 18.09 29.45 21.53
N GLN A 1149 17.00 28.72 21.30
CA GLN A 1149 15.80 28.73 22.14
C GLN A 1149 15.61 27.37 22.82
N THR A 1150 14.99 27.43 23.99
CA THR A 1150 14.68 26.27 24.82
C THR A 1150 13.17 26.13 24.94
N ASN A 1151 12.64 24.92 24.75
CA ASN A 1151 11.22 24.64 24.94
C ASN A 1151 10.84 24.58 26.43
N GLN A 1152 9.55 24.50 26.72
CA GLN A 1152 9.02 24.43 28.10
C GLN A 1152 9.59 23.25 28.92
N LYS A 1153 10.06 22.19 28.24
CA LYS A 1153 10.61 20.96 28.83
C LYS A 1153 12.13 21.05 29.08
N GLY A 1154 12.76 22.20 28.81
CA GLY A 1154 14.21 22.40 28.98
C GLY A 1154 15.08 21.83 27.85
N GLY A 1155 14.48 21.36 26.76
CA GLY A 1155 15.14 20.84 25.56
C GLY A 1155 15.23 21.88 24.44
N LYS A 1156 15.78 21.47 23.28
CA LYS A 1156 15.85 22.33 22.08
C LYS A 1156 14.45 22.71 21.59
N MET A 1157 14.26 23.96 21.18
CA MET A 1157 13.01 24.45 20.57
C MET A 1157 12.89 23.98 19.11
N TYR A 1158 12.06 22.99 18.84
CA TYR A 1158 11.66 22.62 17.48
C TYR A 1158 10.34 23.27 17.09
N ILE A 1159 9.98 23.15 15.80
CA ILE A 1159 8.78 23.83 15.27
C ILE A 1159 7.51 23.34 15.94
N GLN A 1160 7.40 22.03 16.22
CA GLN A 1160 6.25 21.46 16.92
C GLN A 1160 6.11 22.02 18.34
N ASP A 1161 7.22 22.29 19.03
CA ASP A 1161 7.19 22.88 20.38
C ASP A 1161 6.67 24.34 20.30
N LYS A 1162 7.09 25.10 19.28
CA LYS A 1162 6.63 26.48 19.08
C LYS A 1162 5.14 26.53 18.69
N VAL A 1163 4.65 25.61 17.86
CA VAL A 1163 3.23 25.51 17.55
C VAL A 1163 2.43 25.07 18.79
N GLU A 1164 2.99 24.19 19.63
CA GLU A 1164 2.38 23.76 20.91
C GLU A 1164 2.16 24.92 21.88
N GLU A 1165 3.00 25.95 21.89
CA GLU A 1165 2.77 27.17 22.69
C GLU A 1165 1.47 27.90 22.32
N TYR A 1166 0.95 27.66 21.11
CA TYR A 1166 -0.27 28.27 20.59
C TYR A 1166 -1.34 27.23 20.22
N ALA A 1167 -1.25 26.03 20.80
CA ALA A 1167 -2.10 24.88 20.51
C ALA A 1167 -3.60 25.24 20.46
N ASP A 1168 -4.11 25.90 21.50
CA ASP A 1168 -5.53 26.29 21.59
C ASP A 1168 -5.93 27.33 20.54
N GLU A 1169 -5.06 28.29 20.22
CA GLU A 1169 -5.33 29.33 19.22
C GLU A 1169 -5.36 28.74 17.81
N VAL A 1170 -4.38 27.88 17.48
CA VAL A 1170 -4.33 27.15 16.21
C VAL A 1170 -5.56 26.27 16.04
N PHE A 1171 -5.94 25.54 17.08
CA PHE A 1171 -7.13 24.68 17.07
C PHE A 1171 -8.41 25.51 16.83
N ASN A 1172 -8.59 26.61 17.56
CA ASN A 1172 -9.75 27.51 17.41
C ASN A 1172 -9.84 28.11 16.00
N LYS A 1173 -8.71 28.52 15.42
CA LYS A 1173 -8.68 29.04 14.05
C LYS A 1173 -9.12 27.97 13.04
N LEU A 1174 -8.67 26.73 13.20
CA LEU A 1174 -9.07 25.62 12.33
C LEU A 1174 -10.57 25.31 12.42
N GLU A 1175 -11.15 25.36 13.63
CA GLU A 1175 -12.60 25.23 13.81
C GLU A 1175 -13.39 26.34 13.09
N ASN A 1176 -12.81 27.55 13.02
CA ASN A 1176 -13.40 28.72 12.39
C ASN A 1176 -13.10 28.87 10.89
N GLY A 1177 -12.64 27.80 10.23
CA GLY A 1177 -12.44 27.82 8.77
C GLY A 1177 -11.01 28.10 8.30
N ALA A 1178 -10.03 28.25 9.20
CA ALA A 1178 -8.64 28.43 8.78
C ALA A 1178 -8.10 27.24 8.00
N HIS A 1179 -7.15 27.49 7.11
CA HIS A 1179 -6.41 26.47 6.38
C HIS A 1179 -5.00 26.35 6.95
N ILE A 1180 -4.57 25.12 7.25
CA ILE A 1180 -3.22 24.84 7.75
C ILE A 1180 -2.38 24.09 6.73
N TYR A 1181 -1.17 24.58 6.52
CA TYR A 1181 -0.20 24.11 5.54
C TYR A 1181 1.06 23.62 6.24
N PHE A 1182 1.56 22.46 5.80
CA PHE A 1182 2.80 21.86 6.30
C PHE A 1182 3.78 21.63 5.15
N CYS A 1183 4.96 22.26 5.22
CA CYS A 1183 6.01 22.08 4.22
C CYS A 1183 7.38 21.97 4.89
N GLY A 1184 8.14 20.90 4.62
CA GLY A 1184 9.41 20.67 5.30
C GLY A 1184 9.67 19.21 5.66
N LEU A 1185 10.40 19.00 6.76
CA LEU A 1185 10.78 17.68 7.23
C LEU A 1185 9.56 16.90 7.75
N LYS A 1186 9.38 15.67 7.26
CA LYS A 1186 8.29 14.80 7.72
C LYS A 1186 8.25 14.59 9.24
N GLY A 1187 9.40 14.67 9.92
CA GLY A 1187 9.55 14.45 11.35
C GLY A 1187 8.81 15.45 12.26
N MET A 1188 8.33 16.59 11.74
CA MET A 1188 7.56 17.56 12.55
C MET A 1188 6.10 17.14 12.77
N MET A 1189 5.55 16.33 11.86
CA MET A 1189 4.11 16.03 11.83
C MET A 1189 3.60 15.31 13.09
N PRO A 1190 4.26 14.25 13.61
CA PRO A 1190 3.76 13.53 14.77
C PRO A 1190 3.57 14.44 15.98
N GLY A 1191 4.54 15.30 16.29
CA GLY A 1191 4.44 16.20 17.44
C GLY A 1191 3.32 17.24 17.33
N ILE A 1192 3.03 17.74 16.12
CA ILE A 1192 1.92 18.68 15.91
C ILE A 1192 0.57 17.93 15.97
N GLN A 1193 0.51 16.71 15.43
CA GLN A 1193 -0.71 15.88 15.50
C GLN A 1193 -1.02 15.48 16.94
N ASP A 1194 -0.02 15.02 17.71
CA ASP A 1194 -0.15 14.69 19.12
C ASP A 1194 -0.63 15.90 19.94
N MET A 1195 -0.12 17.10 19.63
CA MET A 1195 -0.56 18.34 20.26
C MET A 1195 -2.03 18.64 19.96
N LEU A 1196 -2.44 18.59 18.69
CA LEU A 1196 -3.83 18.88 18.30
C LEU A 1196 -4.79 17.81 18.84
N GLN A 1197 -4.35 16.56 18.91
CA GLN A 1197 -5.08 15.48 19.58
C GLN A 1197 -5.28 15.81 21.05
N GLY A 1198 -4.23 16.24 21.75
CA GLY A 1198 -4.34 16.66 23.15
C GLY A 1198 -5.31 17.83 23.37
N VAL A 1199 -5.43 18.77 22.43
CA VAL A 1199 -6.43 19.85 22.48
C VAL A 1199 -7.84 19.33 22.21
N ALA A 1200 -8.02 18.48 21.19
CA ALA A 1200 -9.30 17.85 20.85
C ALA A 1200 -9.85 17.05 22.05
N GLU A 1201 -9.01 16.23 22.68
CA GLU A 1201 -9.37 15.42 23.84
C GLU A 1201 -9.77 16.30 25.04
N LYS A 1202 -9.05 17.40 25.31
CA LYS A 1202 -9.43 18.36 26.36
C LYS A 1202 -10.78 19.02 26.10
N LYS A 1203 -11.15 19.21 24.84
CA LYS A 1203 -12.46 19.75 24.41
C LYS A 1203 -13.54 18.67 24.28
N GLY A 1204 -13.22 17.40 24.54
CA GLY A 1204 -14.16 16.27 24.42
C GLY A 1204 -14.52 15.91 22.98
N LEU A 1205 -13.66 16.24 22.01
CA LEU A 1205 -13.82 15.91 20.59
C LEU A 1205 -13.02 14.64 20.25
N ASP A 1206 -13.57 13.81 19.35
CA ASP A 1206 -12.80 12.71 18.75
C ASP A 1206 -11.83 13.27 17.71
N TYR A 1207 -10.53 13.04 17.91
CA TYR A 1207 -9.48 13.60 17.07
C TYR A 1207 -9.52 13.08 15.64
N GLU A 1208 -9.79 11.79 15.44
CA GLU A 1208 -9.81 11.18 14.11
C GLU A 1208 -11.00 11.69 13.29
N GLU A 1209 -12.18 11.82 13.90
CA GLU A 1209 -13.35 12.43 13.26
C GLU A 1209 -13.14 13.92 12.97
N TRP A 1210 -12.56 14.67 13.92
CA TRP A 1210 -12.25 16.09 13.74
C TRP A 1210 -11.26 16.31 12.58
N LEU A 1211 -10.16 15.56 12.55
CA LEU A 1211 -9.16 15.62 11.49
C LEU A 1211 -9.75 15.19 10.13
N LYS A 1212 -10.59 14.15 10.10
CA LYS A 1212 -11.32 13.74 8.89
C LYS A 1212 -12.24 14.85 8.40
N GLY A 1213 -12.89 15.59 9.31
CA GLY A 1213 -13.69 16.77 9.01
C GLY A 1213 -12.89 17.88 8.33
N LEU A 1214 -11.70 18.21 8.86
CA LEU A 1214 -10.81 19.19 8.24
C LEU A 1214 -10.36 18.77 6.84
N LYS A 1215 -10.00 17.50 6.65
CA LYS A 1215 -9.61 16.96 5.34
C LYS A 1215 -10.76 17.00 4.34
N ALA A 1216 -11.98 16.67 4.76
CA ALA A 1216 -13.18 16.74 3.91
C ALA A 1216 -13.48 18.19 3.47
N LYS A 1217 -13.25 19.16 4.35
CA LYS A 1217 -13.35 20.60 4.07
C LYS A 1217 -12.15 21.18 3.31
N LYS A 1218 -11.15 20.36 2.97
CA LYS A 1218 -9.89 20.76 2.33
C LYS A 1218 -9.10 21.82 3.12
N GLN A 1219 -9.17 21.81 4.45
CA GLN A 1219 -8.45 22.74 5.34
C GLN A 1219 -7.05 22.27 5.75
N TRP A 1220 -6.68 21.04 5.38
CA TRP A 1220 -5.47 20.35 5.85
C TRP A 1220 -4.54 20.02 4.68
N HIS A 1221 -3.43 20.74 4.56
CA HIS A 1221 -2.52 20.69 3.41
C HIS A 1221 -1.12 20.22 3.82
N VAL A 1222 -0.60 19.16 3.20
CA VAL A 1222 0.67 18.54 3.61
C VAL A 1222 1.56 18.24 2.41
N GLU A 1223 2.72 18.87 2.35
CA GLU A 1223 3.80 18.60 1.39
C GLU A 1223 5.15 18.50 2.13
N VAL A 1224 5.38 17.35 2.78
CA VAL A 1224 6.59 17.07 3.56
C VAL A 1224 7.48 16.02 2.89
N TYR A 1225 8.79 16.17 3.05
CA TYR A 1225 9.81 15.35 2.38
C TYR A 1225 10.68 14.53 3.32
#